data_AF-A0AAQ0EMZ4-F1
#
_entry.id   AF-A0AAQ0EMZ4-F1
#
_cell.length_a   1.000
_cell.length_b   1.000
_cell.length_c   1.000
_cell.angle_alpha   90.00
_cell.angle_beta   90.00
_cell.angle_gamma   90.00
#
_symmetry.space_group_name_H-M   'P 1'
#
loop_
_entity.id
_entity.type
_entity.pdbx_description
1 polymer ?
#
loop_
_entity_poly.entity_id
_entity_poly.type
_entity_poly.pdbx_seq_one_letter_code
_entity_poly.pdbx_strand_id
1 'polypeptide(L)'
;MSRLDVLVFDSFSNKEKTSFLEEALCGENPQDFAQHSKTFLAKKNLSIARKLASYILNEQGDLEQGKIAESIQLLTKYLYPLGPHREEEGPAREHLLKMLAFLHDNQEIKSRFRRFFVPSYARVQDLIRHTLALPAGELLTVRHVCEAVLVSLFTYLRQDVGSCFATALAILIHREYPLLFIRDLEDLLSSGKISRTIGDREIAVPINLLPCIGDLFQPIRVVDLYPNPIATLATSPDIQAAFVASGIFPITGDISEEIQSVLANERVFQKIRDVHGKITAHDIIQDGLLHHYQVSPSEVQASILQEGFRNREWGSRLGASVLSASSQHVLSYLESYEQAKQGFIRDTQNVLLKSWEYTLATLADASQTTTVKHLQIALGWSSGDEYGLHDIIRNFLAEEIAATQAFAGQCEQTYQEAKAQLEYVESRMRNPINKQDSQILAMDHVRFRQELNQALQDWNAAQEKLKKILTLPDFLFSFYSRAIPVYFRSVYDAFIREFSDHYEDVPAGFRIVFTYGRSHPNTWEPIYSIEEFIHALTDFFSSTEGDLLAKHNVSGLEKETSVLLHRIAAALHEPRFQEAAMERILKAYNCPVPQGIFQNLSRITHTPWVYVSGGTVTTLVSDYFENPHPVSQLKKLPADPHELAAFFTDALKDLPSAVKEYLEDGEHALLAATPSHVFSITAGSPLFRDAWTNDWYSYTWLRDVWVSKHQAFLKHTVFDKTAIYAFITRFCTRYYLQEWTQDFVYFCDDLSLSIPELYEKSTRFFQATVREEKVVAVLQKYLVQQLVQEAPYISEQRLPEVIRDISSYLGISSRISYDRFAVLLEANIEKHSLLSSADLRRLYKGLLMAGYQRVYHEEDLSMRLIAAMRHHGLAYPAPLLFGDTNWAYRYFGFILHPGTQEMDLWEFNYLGLSGRPSEHKERWFAVPSPWVLYPNPIEYGMMPPPGYRSGLPKGFF
;
A
#
# COMPACT_ATOMS: atom_id res chain seq x y z
N MET A 1 -29.72 -24.36 -15.37
CA MET A 1 -29.23 -23.77 -16.63
C MET A 1 -27.80 -24.14 -16.94
N SER A 2 -27.59 -24.77 -18.10
CA SER A 2 -26.27 -25.03 -18.68
C SER A 2 -25.59 -23.71 -19.07
N ARG A 3 -24.32 -23.52 -18.67
CA ARG A 3 -23.53 -22.34 -19.01
C ARG A 3 -22.99 -22.45 -20.45
N LEU A 4 -23.77 -21.96 -21.42
CA LEU A 4 -23.38 -21.99 -22.83
C LEU A 4 -22.02 -21.31 -23.09
N ASP A 5 -21.73 -20.21 -22.38
CA ASP A 5 -20.42 -19.55 -22.42
C ASP A 5 -19.29 -20.50 -22.04
N VAL A 6 -19.45 -21.30 -20.99
CA VAL A 6 -18.46 -22.29 -20.55
C VAL A 6 -18.32 -23.41 -21.57
N LEU A 7 -19.42 -24.02 -22.00
CA LEU A 7 -19.39 -25.12 -22.98
C LEU A 7 -18.70 -24.73 -24.29
N VAL A 8 -19.06 -23.56 -24.82
CA VAL A 8 -18.47 -23.05 -26.06
C VAL A 8 -16.99 -22.70 -25.83
N PHE A 9 -16.66 -22.07 -24.70
CA PHE A 9 -15.28 -21.76 -24.35
C PHE A 9 -14.41 -23.02 -24.28
N ASP A 10 -14.84 -24.05 -23.56
CA ASP A 10 -14.09 -25.32 -23.41
C ASP A 10 -13.83 -26.01 -24.75
N SER A 11 -14.75 -25.85 -25.72
CA SER A 11 -14.56 -26.37 -27.09
C SER A 11 -13.44 -25.67 -27.87
N PHE A 12 -13.07 -24.45 -27.49
CA PHE A 12 -12.02 -23.67 -28.12
C PHE A 12 -10.69 -23.70 -27.35
N SER A 13 -10.75 -23.73 -26.01
CA SER A 13 -9.57 -23.65 -25.13
C SER A 13 -8.62 -24.84 -25.26
N ASN A 14 -9.10 -25.97 -25.77
CA ASN A 14 -8.31 -27.19 -25.99
C ASN A 14 -7.66 -27.28 -27.38
N LYS A 15 -7.71 -26.23 -28.21
CA LYS A 15 -7.03 -26.22 -29.51
C LYS A 15 -5.52 -26.02 -29.32
N GLU A 16 -4.71 -26.79 -30.05
CA GLU A 16 -3.25 -26.62 -30.07
C GLU A 16 -2.89 -25.20 -30.52
N LYS A 17 -2.04 -24.52 -29.74
CA LYS A 17 -1.54 -23.19 -30.08
C LYS A 17 -0.30 -23.31 -30.95
N THR A 18 -0.19 -22.44 -31.94
CA THR A 18 0.72 -22.64 -33.07
C THR A 18 2.11 -22.05 -32.85
N SER A 19 2.27 -21.17 -31.86
CA SER A 19 3.54 -20.51 -31.53
C SER A 19 3.72 -20.31 -30.02
N PHE A 20 4.97 -20.16 -29.58
CA PHE A 20 5.29 -19.82 -28.19
C PHE A 20 4.62 -18.52 -27.74
N LEU A 21 4.60 -17.49 -28.60
CA LEU A 21 4.01 -16.19 -28.29
C LEU A 21 2.49 -16.28 -28.13
N GLU A 22 1.82 -17.07 -28.97
CA GLU A 22 0.39 -17.36 -28.81
C GLU A 22 0.12 -18.14 -27.51
N GLU A 23 0.98 -19.09 -27.14
CA GLU A 23 0.92 -19.77 -25.84
C GLU A 23 1.19 -18.84 -24.65
N ALA A 24 2.09 -17.87 -24.79
CA ALA A 24 2.37 -16.89 -23.76
C ALA A 24 1.17 -15.96 -23.52
N LEU A 25 0.54 -15.45 -24.59
CA LEU A 25 -0.54 -14.46 -24.49
C LEU A 25 -1.94 -15.08 -24.28
N CYS A 26 -2.14 -16.33 -24.72
CA CYS A 26 -3.43 -17.00 -24.73
C CYS A 26 -3.44 -18.34 -23.98
N GLY A 27 -2.31 -18.73 -23.38
CA GLY A 27 -2.16 -19.81 -22.39
C GLY A 27 -3.27 -19.86 -21.35
N GLU A 28 -3.83 -21.05 -21.12
CA GLU A 28 -4.79 -21.28 -20.03
C GLU A 28 -4.37 -22.52 -19.23
N ASN A 29 -4.36 -22.40 -17.91
CA ASN A 29 -4.27 -23.53 -17.01
C ASN A 29 -5.69 -23.90 -16.55
N PRO A 30 -6.22 -25.09 -16.90
CA PRO A 30 -7.57 -25.50 -16.54
C PRO A 30 -7.86 -25.49 -15.03
N GLN A 31 -6.86 -25.83 -14.19
CA GLN A 31 -7.02 -25.85 -12.74
C GLN A 31 -7.18 -24.44 -12.18
N ASP A 32 -6.26 -23.53 -12.56
CA ASP A 32 -6.32 -22.13 -12.15
C ASP A 32 -7.61 -21.44 -12.65
N PHE A 33 -8.06 -21.78 -13.87
CA PHE A 33 -9.28 -21.22 -14.46
C PHE A 33 -10.56 -21.65 -13.72
N ALA A 34 -10.64 -22.91 -13.28
CA ALA A 34 -11.82 -23.45 -12.59
C ALA A 34 -12.11 -22.72 -11.27
N GLN A 35 -11.08 -22.16 -10.63
CA GLN A 35 -11.17 -21.48 -9.33
C GLN A 35 -11.27 -19.95 -9.44
N HIS A 36 -11.42 -19.42 -10.66
CA HIS A 36 -11.37 -17.99 -11.02
C HIS A 36 -11.55 -17.01 -9.86
N SER A 37 -10.47 -16.31 -9.53
CA SER A 37 -10.41 -15.29 -8.47
C SER A 37 -9.70 -14.02 -8.96
N LYS A 38 -9.70 -12.96 -8.15
CA LYS A 38 -8.89 -11.76 -8.45
C LYS A 38 -7.39 -12.09 -8.43
N THR A 39 -6.98 -12.94 -7.49
CA THR A 39 -5.61 -13.42 -7.35
C THR A 39 -5.17 -14.21 -8.59
N PHE A 40 -6.07 -15.00 -9.18
CA PHE A 40 -5.86 -15.66 -10.46
C PHE A 40 -5.55 -14.66 -11.59
N LEU A 41 -6.27 -13.54 -11.70
CA LEU A 41 -6.00 -12.53 -12.73
C LEU A 41 -4.62 -11.89 -12.54
N ALA A 42 -4.24 -11.56 -11.31
CA ALA A 42 -2.91 -11.03 -11.01
C ALA A 42 -1.80 -12.02 -11.40
N LYS A 43 -1.96 -13.30 -11.02
CA LYS A 43 -1.06 -14.40 -11.40
C LYS A 43 -0.95 -14.60 -12.90
N LYS A 44 -2.08 -14.56 -13.62
CA LYS A 44 -2.11 -14.65 -15.08
C LYS A 44 -1.37 -13.49 -15.73
N ASN A 45 -1.63 -12.26 -15.29
CA ASN A 45 -0.97 -11.07 -15.81
C ASN A 45 0.55 -11.10 -15.60
N LEU A 46 1.01 -11.53 -14.41
CA LEU A 46 2.44 -11.66 -14.11
C LEU A 46 3.10 -12.78 -14.93
N SER A 47 2.40 -13.90 -15.13
CA SER A 47 2.86 -15.00 -15.99
C SER A 47 3.02 -14.57 -17.44
N ILE A 48 2.04 -13.83 -17.98
CA ILE A 48 2.12 -13.23 -19.33
C ILE A 48 3.32 -12.28 -19.41
N ALA A 49 3.49 -11.39 -18.43
CA ALA A 49 4.59 -10.44 -18.39
C ALA A 49 5.96 -11.14 -18.40
N ARG A 50 6.16 -12.19 -17.59
CA ARG A 50 7.39 -13.02 -17.56
C ARG A 50 7.68 -13.67 -18.91
N LYS A 51 6.70 -14.39 -19.47
CA LYS A 51 6.89 -15.10 -20.75
C LYS A 51 7.18 -14.13 -21.90
N LEU A 52 6.51 -12.99 -21.93
CA LEU A 52 6.71 -11.97 -22.96
C LEU A 52 8.05 -11.25 -22.82
N ALA A 53 8.45 -10.86 -21.60
CA ALA A 53 9.76 -10.27 -21.33
C ALA A 53 10.90 -11.20 -21.79
N SER A 54 10.79 -12.49 -21.45
CA SER A 54 11.76 -13.51 -21.88
C SER A 54 11.83 -13.66 -23.40
N TYR A 55 10.68 -13.55 -24.08
CA TYR A 55 10.57 -13.71 -25.53
C TYR A 55 11.26 -12.59 -26.29
N ILE A 56 11.03 -11.32 -25.92
CA ILE A 56 11.51 -10.15 -26.67
C ILE A 56 12.98 -9.80 -26.43
N LEU A 57 13.65 -10.49 -25.52
CA LEU A 57 15.08 -10.34 -25.25
C LEU A 57 15.89 -11.39 -26.02
N ASN A 58 17.06 -10.98 -26.51
CA ASN A 58 18.07 -11.93 -26.98
C ASN A 58 18.93 -12.47 -25.82
N GLU A 59 19.88 -13.35 -26.14
CA GLU A 59 20.79 -13.95 -25.15
C GLU A 59 21.67 -12.93 -24.40
N GLN A 60 21.92 -11.76 -25.00
CA GLN A 60 22.70 -10.68 -24.41
C GLN A 60 21.84 -9.73 -23.54
N GLY A 61 20.52 -9.87 -23.55
CA GLY A 61 19.60 -8.96 -22.86
C GLY A 61 19.29 -7.67 -23.63
N ASP A 62 19.56 -7.62 -24.93
CA ASP A 62 19.10 -6.54 -25.81
C ASP A 62 17.67 -6.80 -26.32
N LEU A 63 16.93 -5.72 -26.57
CA LEU A 63 15.57 -5.75 -27.13
C LEU A 63 15.56 -6.13 -28.62
N GLU A 64 14.81 -7.18 -28.97
CA GLU A 64 14.62 -7.63 -30.34
C GLU A 64 13.40 -6.98 -31.01
N GLN A 65 13.64 -6.00 -31.87
CA GLN A 65 12.58 -5.19 -32.49
C GLN A 65 11.59 -6.00 -33.34
N GLY A 66 12.07 -7.02 -34.05
CA GLY A 66 11.19 -7.92 -34.82
C GLY A 66 10.17 -8.63 -33.93
N LYS A 67 10.63 -9.14 -32.77
CA LYS A 67 9.76 -9.81 -31.79
C LYS A 67 8.81 -8.85 -31.08
N ILE A 68 9.22 -7.61 -30.85
CA ILE A 68 8.34 -6.56 -30.30
C ILE A 68 7.23 -6.25 -31.29
N ALA A 69 7.55 -6.04 -32.57
CA ALA A 69 6.55 -5.80 -33.62
C ALA A 69 5.58 -6.99 -33.78
N GLU A 70 6.09 -8.22 -33.74
CA GLU A 70 5.28 -9.45 -33.74
C GLU A 70 4.34 -9.51 -32.52
N SER A 71 4.85 -9.17 -31.34
CA SER A 71 4.10 -9.12 -30.09
C SER A 71 2.98 -8.08 -30.12
N ILE A 72 3.24 -6.89 -30.67
CA ILE A 72 2.22 -5.85 -30.88
C ILE A 72 1.14 -6.38 -31.82
N GLN A 73 1.53 -6.89 -33.00
CA GLN A 73 0.57 -7.39 -33.99
C GLN A 73 -0.31 -8.51 -33.43
N LEU A 74 0.28 -9.46 -32.70
CA LEU A 74 -0.46 -10.55 -32.09
C LEU A 74 -1.34 -10.02 -30.95
N LEU A 75 -0.82 -9.25 -30.01
CA LEU A 75 -1.61 -8.75 -28.88
C LEU A 75 -2.77 -7.86 -29.34
N THR A 76 -2.61 -7.02 -30.37
CA THR A 76 -3.72 -6.26 -30.97
C THR A 76 -4.82 -7.20 -31.50
N LYS A 77 -4.44 -8.31 -32.14
CA LYS A 77 -5.41 -9.30 -32.64
C LYS A 77 -6.15 -10.02 -31.51
N TYR A 78 -5.46 -10.26 -30.40
CA TYR A 78 -5.96 -11.01 -29.26
C TYR A 78 -6.24 -10.11 -28.04
N LEU A 79 -6.56 -8.82 -28.24
CA LEU A 79 -6.56 -7.84 -27.16
C LEU A 79 -7.61 -8.11 -26.10
N TYR A 80 -8.86 -8.38 -26.51
CA TYR A 80 -9.99 -8.59 -25.62
C TYR A 80 -10.45 -10.04 -25.64
N PRO A 81 -10.34 -10.77 -24.51
CA PRO A 81 -10.90 -12.11 -24.42
C PRO A 81 -12.41 -12.09 -24.15
N LEU A 82 -13.12 -12.97 -24.84
CA LEU A 82 -14.44 -13.45 -24.47
C LEU A 82 -14.32 -14.76 -23.70
N GLY A 83 -15.26 -15.01 -22.81
CA GLY A 83 -15.27 -16.21 -21.99
C GLY A 83 -15.79 -15.91 -20.59
N PRO A 84 -16.08 -16.96 -19.81
CA PRO A 84 -16.61 -16.78 -18.48
C PRO A 84 -15.54 -16.14 -17.58
N HIS A 85 -15.91 -15.01 -16.96
CA HIS A 85 -15.07 -14.26 -16.01
C HIS A 85 -13.79 -13.64 -16.58
N ARG A 86 -13.69 -13.52 -17.92
CA ARG A 86 -12.49 -13.00 -18.59
C ARG A 86 -12.54 -11.52 -18.90
N GLU A 87 -13.71 -10.91 -18.72
CA GLU A 87 -13.89 -9.50 -19.04
C GLU A 87 -12.85 -8.59 -18.39
N GLU A 88 -12.46 -8.85 -17.14
CA GLU A 88 -11.51 -8.02 -16.37
C GLU A 88 -10.06 -8.07 -16.91
N GLU A 89 -9.74 -8.95 -17.86
CA GLU A 89 -8.40 -9.04 -18.45
C GLU A 89 -8.09 -7.85 -19.40
N GLY A 90 -9.11 -7.17 -19.94
CA GLY A 90 -8.98 -6.11 -20.94
C GLY A 90 -7.98 -5.00 -20.54
N PRO A 91 -8.21 -4.29 -19.42
CA PRO A 91 -7.34 -3.18 -19.00
C PRO A 91 -5.87 -3.56 -18.80
N ALA A 92 -5.59 -4.78 -18.33
CA ALA A 92 -4.21 -5.25 -18.17
C ALA A 92 -3.53 -5.54 -19.53
N ARG A 93 -4.29 -6.04 -20.51
CA ARG A 93 -3.81 -6.29 -21.88
C ARG A 93 -3.61 -5.00 -22.67
N GLU A 94 -4.48 -4.00 -22.46
CA GLU A 94 -4.30 -2.64 -22.98
C GLU A 94 -3.01 -2.01 -22.45
N HIS A 95 -2.75 -2.10 -21.14
CA HIS A 95 -1.48 -1.67 -20.56
C HIS A 95 -0.29 -2.36 -21.21
N LEU A 96 -0.35 -3.69 -21.35
CA LEU A 96 0.71 -4.47 -21.98
C LEU A 96 0.98 -4.01 -23.43
N LEU A 97 -0.07 -3.76 -24.21
CA LEU A 97 0.04 -3.26 -25.58
C LEU A 97 0.65 -1.86 -25.62
N LYS A 98 0.23 -0.97 -24.72
CA LYS A 98 0.78 0.39 -24.59
C LYS A 98 2.27 0.36 -24.28
N MET A 99 2.70 -0.52 -23.36
CA MET A 99 4.11 -0.67 -23.00
C MET A 99 4.94 -1.25 -24.16
N LEU A 100 4.40 -2.23 -24.90
CA LEU A 100 5.08 -2.75 -26.10
C LEU A 100 5.23 -1.67 -27.18
N ALA A 101 4.18 -0.89 -27.44
CA ALA A 101 4.24 0.23 -28.38
C ALA A 101 5.30 1.26 -27.94
N PHE A 102 5.35 1.60 -26.64
CA PHE A 102 6.40 2.46 -26.09
C PHE A 102 7.82 1.91 -26.36
N LEU A 103 8.05 0.60 -26.17
CA LEU A 103 9.36 -0.03 -26.44
C LEU A 103 9.72 -0.03 -27.94
N HIS A 104 8.72 -0.05 -28.82
CA HIS A 104 8.90 0.01 -30.27
C HIS A 104 9.24 1.43 -30.74
N ASP A 105 8.47 2.42 -30.27
CA ASP A 105 8.50 3.78 -30.81
C ASP A 105 9.55 4.68 -30.15
N ASN A 106 9.87 4.45 -28.87
CA ASN A 106 10.83 5.29 -28.16
C ASN A 106 12.28 4.89 -28.51
N GLN A 107 13.06 5.82 -29.09
CA GLN A 107 14.45 5.53 -29.47
C GLN A 107 15.43 5.53 -28.28
N GLU A 108 15.15 6.32 -27.23
CA GLU A 108 16.01 6.44 -26.04
C GLU A 108 16.07 5.11 -25.27
N ILE A 109 14.96 4.35 -25.25
CA ILE A 109 14.81 3.16 -24.42
C ILE A 109 15.86 2.07 -24.73
N LYS A 110 16.20 1.88 -26.02
CA LYS A 110 17.23 0.90 -26.45
C LYS A 110 18.59 1.21 -25.84
N SER A 111 18.94 2.49 -25.80
CA SER A 111 20.22 2.92 -25.21
C SER A 111 20.24 2.72 -23.69
N ARG A 112 19.08 2.86 -23.03
CA ARG A 112 18.96 2.67 -21.58
C ARG A 112 19.02 1.22 -21.14
N PHE A 113 18.38 0.31 -21.88
CA PHE A 113 18.43 -1.12 -21.54
C PHE A 113 19.87 -1.67 -21.51
N ARG A 114 20.77 -1.10 -22.32
CA ARG A 114 22.20 -1.45 -22.34
C ARG A 114 22.99 -0.92 -21.13
N ARG A 115 22.41 -0.04 -20.31
CA ARG A 115 23.04 0.51 -19.11
C ARG A 115 22.80 -0.35 -17.87
N PHE A 116 21.86 -1.30 -17.93
CA PHE A 116 21.65 -2.23 -16.82
C PHE A 116 22.83 -3.17 -16.65
N PHE A 117 23.15 -3.46 -15.39
CA PHE A 117 24.18 -4.41 -15.00
C PHE A 117 23.68 -5.21 -13.80
N VAL A 118 24.33 -6.35 -13.52
CA VAL A 118 23.98 -7.17 -12.35
C VAL A 118 24.31 -6.38 -11.07
N PRO A 119 23.31 -6.06 -10.23
CA PRO A 119 23.54 -5.29 -9.01
C PRO A 119 24.55 -6.01 -8.11
N SER A 120 25.44 -5.25 -7.47
CA SER A 120 26.51 -5.83 -6.64
C SER A 120 26.01 -6.45 -5.33
N TYR A 121 24.80 -6.11 -4.90
CA TYR A 121 24.27 -6.44 -3.57
C TYR A 121 23.27 -7.59 -3.60
N ALA A 122 23.48 -8.58 -2.73
CA ALA A 122 22.66 -9.80 -2.66
C ALA A 122 21.16 -9.52 -2.49
N ARG A 123 20.76 -8.64 -1.57
CA ARG A 123 19.34 -8.31 -1.35
C ARG A 123 18.64 -7.72 -2.58
N VAL A 124 19.36 -6.94 -3.40
CA VAL A 124 18.82 -6.41 -4.67
C VAL A 124 18.76 -7.51 -5.73
N GLN A 125 19.73 -8.42 -5.74
CA GLN A 125 19.67 -9.61 -6.59
C GLN A 125 18.49 -10.52 -6.21
N ASP A 126 18.15 -10.62 -4.92
CA ASP A 126 16.99 -11.40 -4.47
C ASP A 126 15.67 -10.80 -4.95
N LEU A 127 15.55 -9.46 -5.04
CA LEU A 127 14.40 -8.82 -5.71
C LEU A 127 14.24 -9.27 -7.16
N ILE A 128 15.35 -9.40 -7.89
CA ILE A 128 15.35 -9.88 -9.28
C ILE A 128 14.93 -11.35 -9.33
N ARG A 129 15.50 -12.20 -8.45
CA ARG A 129 15.13 -13.62 -8.35
C ARG A 129 13.65 -13.80 -8.06
N HIS A 130 13.11 -13.08 -7.07
CA HIS A 130 11.69 -13.15 -6.74
C HIS A 130 10.79 -12.63 -7.87
N THR A 131 11.19 -11.54 -8.55
CA THR A 131 10.43 -11.00 -9.69
C THR A 131 10.32 -12.01 -10.84
N LEU A 132 11.39 -12.76 -11.10
CA LEU A 132 11.45 -13.78 -12.16
C LEU A 132 11.07 -15.19 -11.70
N ALA A 133 10.75 -15.38 -10.41
CA ALA A 133 10.55 -16.69 -9.78
C ALA A 133 11.73 -17.67 -9.98
N LEU A 134 12.97 -17.16 -9.90
CA LEU A 134 14.19 -17.96 -9.98
C LEU A 134 14.53 -18.60 -8.61
N PRO A 135 15.23 -19.76 -8.60
CA PRO A 135 15.77 -20.35 -7.38
C PRO A 135 16.77 -19.43 -6.67
N ALA A 136 16.86 -19.50 -5.34
CA ALA A 136 17.76 -18.66 -4.55
C ALA A 136 19.26 -18.76 -4.95
N GLY A 137 19.69 -19.95 -5.40
CA GLY A 137 21.07 -20.21 -5.82
C GLY A 137 21.39 -19.82 -7.27
N GLU A 138 20.41 -19.33 -8.05
CA GLU A 138 20.61 -19.01 -9.46
C GLU A 138 21.59 -17.84 -9.63
N LEU A 139 22.57 -17.99 -10.53
CA LEU A 139 23.53 -16.95 -10.88
C LEU A 139 22.87 -15.93 -11.81
N LEU A 140 22.85 -14.66 -11.40
CA LEU A 140 22.21 -13.62 -12.18
C LEU A 140 23.10 -13.14 -13.33
N THR A 141 22.45 -12.90 -14.48
CA THR A 141 23.06 -12.33 -15.69
C THR A 141 22.44 -10.97 -15.99
N VAL A 142 23.06 -10.18 -16.87
CA VAL A 142 22.46 -8.90 -17.32
C VAL A 142 21.10 -9.14 -17.99
N ARG A 143 20.95 -10.26 -18.72
CA ARG A 143 19.65 -10.67 -19.28
C ARG A 143 18.59 -10.80 -18.20
N HIS A 144 18.87 -11.43 -17.06
CA HIS A 144 17.92 -11.52 -15.94
C HIS A 144 17.54 -10.13 -15.39
N VAL A 145 18.48 -9.18 -15.34
CA VAL A 145 18.18 -7.81 -14.90
C VAL A 145 17.22 -7.13 -15.89
N CYS A 146 17.53 -7.17 -17.19
CA CYS A 146 16.68 -6.62 -18.25
C CYS A 146 15.30 -7.28 -18.27
N GLU A 147 15.24 -8.59 -18.07
CA GLU A 147 13.99 -9.34 -17.99
C GLU A 147 13.16 -8.88 -16.80
N ALA A 148 13.73 -8.77 -15.60
CA ALA A 148 13.00 -8.29 -14.42
C ALA A 148 12.45 -6.87 -14.63
N VAL A 149 13.23 -5.96 -15.23
CA VAL A 149 12.79 -4.61 -15.58
C VAL A 149 11.61 -4.64 -16.55
N LEU A 150 11.66 -5.48 -17.59
CA LEU A 150 10.55 -5.64 -18.53
C LEU A 150 9.32 -6.26 -17.88
N VAL A 151 9.48 -7.26 -17.01
CA VAL A 151 8.36 -7.84 -16.27
C VAL A 151 7.70 -6.75 -15.41
N SER A 152 8.48 -5.88 -14.75
CA SER A 152 7.94 -4.74 -13.98
C SER A 152 7.26 -3.70 -14.86
N LEU A 153 7.74 -3.43 -16.07
CA LEU A 153 7.08 -2.56 -17.04
C LEU A 153 5.73 -3.15 -17.51
N PHE A 154 5.72 -4.44 -17.83
CA PHE A 154 4.55 -5.15 -18.37
C PHE A 154 3.49 -5.51 -17.34
N THR A 155 3.87 -5.66 -16.06
CA THR A 155 2.92 -5.99 -15.00
C THR A 155 1.98 -4.82 -14.74
N TYR A 156 0.68 -5.07 -14.75
CA TYR A 156 -0.33 -4.04 -14.49
C TYR A 156 -0.36 -3.64 -13.00
N LEU A 157 0.20 -2.49 -12.66
CA LEU A 157 0.28 -2.02 -11.28
C LEU A 157 -1.12 -1.75 -10.68
N ARG A 158 -1.37 -2.35 -9.51
CA ARG A 158 -2.58 -2.18 -8.70
C ARG A 158 -2.24 -2.06 -7.22
N GLN A 159 -3.08 -1.33 -6.48
CA GLN A 159 -3.02 -1.27 -5.04
C GLN A 159 -3.46 -2.62 -4.48
N ASP A 160 -2.57 -3.22 -3.70
CA ASP A 160 -2.84 -4.34 -2.81
C ASP A 160 -3.33 -3.79 -1.48
N VAL A 161 -2.43 -3.19 -0.68
CA VAL A 161 -2.71 -2.84 0.70
C VAL A 161 -1.79 -1.69 1.17
N GLY A 162 -2.35 -0.58 1.68
CA GLY A 162 -1.59 0.56 2.23
C GLY A 162 -1.14 1.62 1.22
N SER A 163 -0.69 2.78 1.73
CA SER A 163 -0.07 3.91 1.01
C SER A 163 -0.74 4.35 -0.31
N CYS A 164 -2.07 4.42 -0.34
CA CYS A 164 -2.84 4.81 -1.53
C CYS A 164 -2.35 6.11 -2.20
N PHE A 165 -1.80 7.05 -1.41
CA PHE A 165 -1.19 8.27 -1.92
C PHE A 165 0.01 8.02 -2.84
N ALA A 166 0.84 7.02 -2.55
CA ALA A 166 1.98 6.64 -3.37
C ALA A 166 1.53 5.79 -4.55
N THR A 167 0.61 4.86 -4.32
CA THR A 167 0.12 3.96 -5.37
C THR A 167 -0.57 4.72 -6.50
N ALA A 168 -1.38 5.73 -6.18
CA ALA A 168 -2.07 6.54 -7.20
C ALA A 168 -1.05 7.22 -8.14
N LEU A 169 -0.02 7.83 -7.56
CA LEU A 169 1.05 8.47 -8.32
C LEU A 169 1.89 7.45 -9.09
N ALA A 170 2.21 6.32 -8.46
CA ALA A 170 2.96 5.23 -9.08
C ALA A 170 2.24 4.69 -10.32
N ILE A 171 0.93 4.45 -10.24
CA ILE A 171 0.12 4.01 -11.39
C ILE A 171 0.15 5.06 -12.50
N LEU A 172 0.02 6.34 -12.16
CA LEU A 172 0.06 7.44 -13.13
C LEU A 172 1.42 7.47 -13.86
N ILE A 173 2.53 7.47 -13.13
CA ILE A 173 3.89 7.45 -13.71
C ILE A 173 4.11 6.21 -14.56
N HIS A 174 3.70 5.03 -14.06
CA HIS A 174 3.90 3.75 -14.73
C HIS A 174 3.13 3.65 -16.05
N ARG A 175 1.93 4.21 -16.13
CA ARG A 175 1.08 4.17 -17.34
C ARG A 175 1.36 5.31 -18.32
N GLU A 176 1.57 6.52 -17.83
CA GLU A 176 1.67 7.74 -18.66
C GLU A 176 3.12 8.15 -18.94
N TYR A 177 4.05 7.87 -18.02
CA TYR A 177 5.46 8.27 -18.12
C TYR A 177 6.45 7.10 -17.97
N PRO A 178 6.33 6.03 -18.79
CA PRO A 178 7.15 4.81 -18.65
C PRO A 178 8.65 5.06 -18.75
N LEU A 179 9.09 6.13 -19.43
CA LEU A 179 10.50 6.52 -19.47
C LEU A 179 11.03 6.99 -18.10
N LEU A 180 10.22 7.72 -17.32
CA LEU A 180 10.57 8.13 -15.95
C LEU A 180 10.65 6.91 -15.04
N PHE A 181 9.69 5.98 -15.16
CA PHE A 181 9.72 4.71 -14.44
C PHE A 181 11.01 3.90 -14.73
N ILE A 182 11.43 3.78 -15.98
CA ILE A 182 12.66 3.06 -16.34
C ILE A 182 13.91 3.77 -15.81
N ARG A 183 13.93 5.11 -15.80
CA ARG A 183 15.01 5.90 -15.17
C ARG A 183 15.11 5.62 -13.68
N ASP A 184 13.98 5.58 -12.99
CA ASP A 184 13.93 5.25 -11.57
C ASP A 184 14.46 3.83 -11.32
N LEU A 185 14.07 2.83 -12.11
CA LEU A 185 14.61 1.48 -11.96
C LEU A 185 16.11 1.40 -12.26
N GLU A 186 16.60 2.18 -13.22
CA GLU A 186 18.03 2.31 -13.50
C GLU A 186 18.77 2.85 -12.26
N ASP A 187 18.30 3.95 -11.69
CA ASP A 187 18.90 4.58 -10.50
C ASP A 187 18.83 3.65 -9.27
N LEU A 188 17.71 2.95 -9.07
CA LEU A 188 17.51 2.02 -7.96
C LEU A 188 18.41 0.78 -8.07
N LEU A 189 18.51 0.16 -9.24
CA LEU A 189 19.31 -1.04 -9.44
C LEU A 189 20.81 -0.75 -9.50
N SER A 190 21.20 0.44 -10.00
CA SER A 190 22.60 0.85 -10.11
C SER A 190 23.16 1.50 -8.85
N SER A 191 22.43 2.44 -8.26
CA SER A 191 22.89 3.28 -7.15
C SER A 191 22.23 2.96 -5.80
N GLY A 192 21.20 2.11 -5.80
CA GLY A 192 20.45 1.73 -4.61
C GLY A 192 19.49 2.81 -4.09
N LYS A 193 19.34 3.94 -4.79
CA LYS A 193 18.53 5.08 -4.33
C LYS A 193 17.94 5.87 -5.49
N ILE A 194 16.87 6.62 -5.19
CA ILE A 194 16.36 7.70 -6.04
C ILE A 194 16.71 9.02 -5.36
N SER A 195 17.12 10.02 -6.14
CA SER A 195 17.40 11.38 -5.66
C SER A 195 16.60 12.42 -6.45
N ARG A 196 16.15 13.47 -5.76
CA ARG A 196 15.38 14.59 -6.29
C ARG A 196 15.89 15.89 -5.71
N THR A 197 15.95 16.94 -6.51
CA THR A 197 16.45 18.26 -6.08
C THR A 197 15.35 19.30 -6.13
N ILE A 198 15.02 19.90 -4.99
CA ILE A 198 13.96 20.93 -4.88
C ILE A 198 14.60 22.22 -4.38
N GLY A 199 14.74 23.21 -5.27
CA GLY A 199 15.52 24.42 -4.97
C GLY A 199 16.96 24.03 -4.61
N ASP A 200 17.38 24.34 -3.38
CA ASP A 200 18.74 24.05 -2.88
C ASP A 200 18.83 22.74 -2.08
N ARG A 201 17.73 21.97 -1.97
CA ARG A 201 17.67 20.74 -1.15
C ARG A 201 17.67 19.50 -2.03
N GLU A 202 18.67 18.64 -1.84
CA GLU A 202 18.65 17.26 -2.36
C GLU A 202 17.93 16.33 -1.36
N ILE A 203 16.96 15.57 -1.86
CA ILE A 203 16.28 14.51 -1.12
C ILE A 203 16.64 13.19 -1.79
N ALA A 204 17.16 12.25 -1.00
CA ALA A 204 17.49 10.92 -1.48
C ALA A 204 16.80 9.86 -0.62
N VAL A 205 16.18 8.88 -1.27
CA VAL A 205 15.52 7.74 -0.63
C VAL A 205 16.07 6.42 -1.15
N PRO A 206 16.23 5.43 -0.26
CA PRO A 206 16.72 4.12 -0.64
C PRO A 206 15.71 3.34 -1.49
N ILE A 207 16.19 2.36 -2.25
CA ILE A 207 15.34 1.27 -2.71
C ILE A 207 14.70 0.58 -1.51
N ASN A 208 13.38 0.37 -1.56
CA ASN A 208 12.68 -0.31 -0.49
C ASN A 208 12.91 -1.83 -0.59
N LEU A 209 13.69 -2.37 0.34
CA LEU A 209 14.01 -3.80 0.44
C LEU A 209 13.12 -4.55 1.43
N LEU A 210 12.17 -3.87 2.07
CA LEU A 210 11.24 -4.56 2.96
C LEU A 210 10.31 -5.47 2.15
N PRO A 211 9.87 -6.59 2.72
CA PRO A 211 9.04 -7.53 1.99
C PRO A 211 7.72 -6.84 1.59
N CYS A 212 7.18 -7.22 0.44
CA CYS A 212 5.83 -6.81 0.06
C CYS A 212 4.79 -7.69 0.74
N ILE A 213 3.55 -7.21 0.82
CA ILE A 213 2.44 -7.93 1.46
C ILE A 213 1.50 -8.56 0.43
N GLY A 214 1.38 -7.97 -0.76
CA GLY A 214 0.45 -8.44 -1.77
C GLY A 214 -0.97 -8.58 -1.23
N ASP A 215 -1.68 -9.58 -1.72
CA ASP A 215 -3.05 -9.86 -1.30
C ASP A 215 -3.14 -10.69 0.00
N LEU A 216 -2.05 -10.84 0.76
CA LEU A 216 -2.02 -11.65 1.99
C LEU A 216 -3.12 -11.24 2.97
N PHE A 217 -3.29 -9.93 3.17
CA PHE A 217 -4.28 -9.41 4.09
C PHE A 217 -5.63 -9.16 3.41
N GLN A 218 -5.80 -9.42 2.10
CA GLN A 218 -7.06 -9.18 1.42
C GLN A 218 -8.20 -10.04 2.01
N PRO A 219 -9.34 -9.44 2.42
CA PRO A 219 -10.41 -10.16 3.06
C PRO A 219 -11.16 -11.02 2.05
N ILE A 220 -11.16 -12.31 2.32
CA ILE A 220 -11.97 -13.33 1.68
C ILE A 220 -13.27 -13.42 2.46
N ARG A 221 -14.42 -13.25 1.79
CA ARG A 221 -15.72 -13.41 2.45
C ARG A 221 -15.96 -14.89 2.68
N VAL A 222 -16.31 -15.26 3.91
CA VAL A 222 -16.52 -16.67 4.27
C VAL A 222 -17.64 -17.29 3.44
N VAL A 223 -18.70 -16.53 3.12
CA VAL A 223 -19.79 -16.96 2.23
C VAL A 223 -19.31 -17.46 0.87
N ASP A 224 -18.21 -16.92 0.33
CA ASP A 224 -17.67 -17.30 -0.98
C ASP A 224 -16.90 -18.64 -0.93
N LEU A 225 -16.64 -19.18 0.27
CA LEU A 225 -15.89 -20.42 0.49
C LEU A 225 -16.79 -21.67 0.60
N TYR A 226 -18.09 -21.48 0.81
CA TYR A 226 -19.05 -22.57 0.93
C TYR A 226 -19.26 -23.31 -0.40
N PRO A 227 -19.71 -24.58 -0.40
CA PRO A 227 -20.26 -25.35 0.72
C PRO A 227 -19.23 -25.94 1.69
N ASN A 228 -17.96 -26.05 1.30
CA ASN A 228 -16.91 -26.62 2.16
C ASN A 228 -15.73 -25.64 2.27
N PRO A 229 -15.76 -24.70 3.22
CA PRO A 229 -14.75 -23.65 3.31
C PRO A 229 -13.31 -24.16 3.41
N ILE A 230 -13.04 -25.17 4.24
CA ILE A 230 -11.68 -25.72 4.41
C ILE A 230 -11.19 -26.35 3.10
N ALA A 231 -12.01 -27.14 2.41
CA ALA A 231 -11.60 -27.75 1.13
C ALA A 231 -11.40 -26.69 0.03
N THR A 232 -12.26 -25.65 -0.01
CA THR A 232 -12.09 -24.53 -0.95
C THR A 232 -10.78 -23.79 -0.70
N LEU A 233 -10.42 -23.55 0.56
CA LEU A 233 -9.14 -22.92 0.92
C LEU A 233 -7.93 -23.81 0.60
N ALA A 234 -8.01 -25.11 0.89
CA ALA A 234 -6.92 -26.06 0.67
C ALA A 234 -6.62 -26.33 -0.81
N THR A 235 -7.62 -26.16 -1.67
CA THR A 235 -7.46 -26.27 -3.13
C THR A 235 -7.01 -24.97 -3.78
N SER A 236 -6.99 -23.85 -3.05
CA SER A 236 -6.55 -22.56 -3.60
C SER A 236 -5.09 -22.61 -4.04
N PRO A 237 -4.72 -22.23 -5.28
CA PRO A 237 -3.38 -22.40 -5.81
C PRO A 237 -2.35 -21.54 -5.07
N ASP A 238 -2.78 -20.36 -4.59
CA ASP A 238 -1.91 -19.41 -3.90
C ASP A 238 -1.61 -19.88 -2.47
N ILE A 239 -2.61 -20.50 -1.80
CA ILE A 239 -2.42 -21.14 -0.49
C ILE A 239 -1.55 -22.38 -0.62
N GLN A 240 -1.75 -23.18 -1.68
CA GLN A 240 -0.89 -24.29 -2.02
C GLN A 240 0.57 -23.86 -2.23
N ALA A 241 0.81 -22.81 -3.03
CA ALA A 241 2.14 -22.26 -3.23
C ALA A 241 2.80 -21.79 -1.93
N ALA A 242 2.02 -21.18 -1.01
CA ALA A 242 2.50 -20.79 0.31
C ALA A 242 2.95 -21.99 1.14
N PHE A 243 2.14 -23.03 1.24
CA PHE A 243 2.48 -24.23 2.03
C PHE A 243 3.57 -25.10 1.38
N VAL A 244 3.72 -25.07 0.06
CA VAL A 244 4.88 -25.69 -0.62
C VAL A 244 6.16 -24.93 -0.26
N ALA A 245 6.12 -23.60 -0.30
CA ALA A 245 7.28 -22.76 0.01
C ALA A 245 7.70 -22.87 1.48
N SER A 246 6.75 -23.13 2.41
CA SER A 246 7.05 -23.30 3.83
C SER A 246 7.91 -24.54 4.13
N GLY A 247 7.96 -25.53 3.21
CA GLY A 247 8.79 -26.73 3.36
C GLY A 247 8.26 -27.77 4.35
N ILE A 248 7.02 -27.64 4.85
CA ILE A 248 6.44 -28.58 5.83
C ILE A 248 5.94 -29.89 5.20
N PHE A 249 5.73 -29.91 3.88
CA PHE A 249 5.22 -31.06 3.14
C PHE A 249 6.26 -31.62 2.17
N PRO A 250 6.33 -32.96 2.00
CA PRO A 250 7.19 -33.57 0.98
C PRO A 250 6.69 -33.21 -0.43
N ILE A 251 7.61 -32.98 -1.38
CA ILE A 251 7.29 -32.61 -2.77
C ILE A 251 6.80 -33.85 -3.56
N THR A 252 5.66 -34.43 -3.18
CA THR A 252 5.03 -35.56 -3.88
C THR A 252 3.51 -35.56 -3.69
N GLY A 253 2.74 -35.64 -4.79
CA GLY A 253 1.29 -35.86 -4.76
C GLY A 253 0.41 -34.60 -4.72
N ASP A 254 -0.91 -34.81 -4.61
CA ASP A 254 -1.89 -33.74 -4.38
C ASP A 254 -1.83 -33.29 -2.92
N ILE A 255 -1.23 -32.13 -2.68
CA ILE A 255 -1.02 -31.55 -1.34
C ILE A 255 -2.31 -31.01 -0.70
N SER A 256 -3.44 -31.00 -1.43
CA SER A 256 -4.70 -30.44 -0.94
C SER A 256 -5.19 -31.14 0.33
N GLU A 257 -5.03 -32.46 0.43
CA GLU A 257 -5.43 -33.24 1.61
C GLU A 257 -4.56 -32.91 2.84
N GLU A 258 -3.26 -32.73 2.64
CA GLU A 258 -2.32 -32.38 3.71
C GLU A 258 -2.58 -30.97 4.24
N ILE A 259 -2.82 -30.01 3.34
CA ILE A 259 -3.23 -28.65 3.70
C ILE A 259 -4.57 -28.67 4.43
N GLN A 260 -5.54 -29.45 3.95
CA GLN A 260 -6.85 -29.59 4.60
C GLN A 260 -6.69 -30.07 6.05
N SER A 261 -5.77 -31.01 6.32
CA SER A 261 -5.48 -31.47 7.68
C SER A 261 -4.88 -30.37 8.56
N VAL A 262 -4.00 -29.52 8.02
CA VAL A 262 -3.39 -28.41 8.77
C VAL A 262 -4.41 -27.30 9.05
N LEU A 263 -5.30 -27.02 8.10
CA LEU A 263 -6.36 -26.00 8.23
C LEU A 263 -7.53 -26.46 9.10
N ALA A 264 -7.69 -27.76 9.33
CA ALA A 264 -8.72 -28.33 10.20
C ALA A 264 -8.41 -28.14 11.70
N ASN A 265 -8.16 -26.90 12.12
CA ASN A 265 -7.83 -26.52 13.49
C ASN A 265 -8.85 -25.51 14.06
N GLU A 266 -8.95 -25.45 15.39
CA GLU A 266 -9.95 -24.63 16.08
C GLU A 266 -9.87 -23.14 15.72
N ARG A 267 -8.66 -22.58 15.53
CA ARG A 267 -8.48 -21.14 15.24
C ARG A 267 -9.07 -20.76 13.89
N VAL A 268 -8.77 -21.54 12.85
CA VAL A 268 -9.35 -21.37 11.51
C VAL A 268 -10.86 -21.59 11.56
N PHE A 269 -11.33 -22.64 12.25
CA PHE A 269 -12.77 -22.93 12.39
C PHE A 269 -13.54 -21.78 13.05
N GLN A 270 -13.00 -21.13 14.08
CA GLN A 270 -13.66 -19.98 14.70
C GLN A 270 -13.78 -18.79 13.74
N LYS A 271 -12.76 -18.53 12.91
CA LYS A 271 -12.77 -17.43 11.93
C LYS A 271 -13.76 -17.65 10.78
N ILE A 272 -13.99 -18.90 10.38
CA ILE A 272 -14.95 -19.25 9.30
C ILE A 272 -16.34 -19.65 9.80
N ARG A 273 -16.58 -19.59 11.13
CA ARG A 273 -17.88 -19.96 11.72
C ARG A 273 -18.97 -18.97 11.34
N ASP A 274 -18.63 -17.69 11.24
CA ASP A 274 -19.54 -16.65 10.77
C ASP A 274 -19.56 -16.64 9.24
N VAL A 275 -20.67 -17.09 8.65
CA VAL A 275 -20.91 -17.11 7.20
C VAL A 275 -20.76 -15.71 6.58
N HIS A 276 -21.13 -14.67 7.32
CA HIS A 276 -21.06 -13.28 6.86
C HIS A 276 -19.74 -12.60 7.24
N GLY A 277 -18.83 -13.34 7.89
CA GLY A 277 -17.51 -12.88 8.28
C GLY A 277 -16.51 -12.78 7.12
N LYS A 278 -15.29 -12.36 7.46
CA LYS A 278 -14.15 -12.21 6.56
C LYS A 278 -12.94 -12.95 7.16
N ILE A 279 -12.10 -13.55 6.32
CA ILE A 279 -10.82 -14.19 6.69
C ILE A 279 -9.74 -13.79 5.67
N THR A 280 -8.46 -13.76 6.03
CA THR A 280 -7.36 -13.41 5.12
C THR A 280 -6.44 -14.59 4.82
N ALA A 281 -5.66 -14.53 3.74
CA ALA A 281 -4.63 -15.54 3.47
C ALA A 281 -3.55 -15.55 4.57
N HIS A 282 -3.23 -14.38 5.13
CA HIS A 282 -2.40 -14.23 6.32
C HIS A 282 -2.94 -15.04 7.50
N ASP A 283 -4.23 -14.91 7.83
CA ASP A 283 -4.86 -15.68 8.91
C ASP A 283 -4.71 -17.19 8.70
N ILE A 284 -4.96 -17.64 7.46
CA ILE A 284 -4.92 -19.05 7.07
C ILE A 284 -3.51 -19.62 7.22
N ILE A 285 -2.50 -18.93 6.68
CA ILE A 285 -1.10 -19.34 6.73
C ILE A 285 -0.59 -19.31 8.17
N GLN A 286 -0.84 -18.22 8.91
CA GLN A 286 -0.41 -18.05 10.30
C GLN A 286 -1.03 -19.12 11.20
N ASP A 287 -2.35 -19.25 11.21
CA ASP A 287 -3.01 -20.19 12.13
C ASP A 287 -2.73 -21.65 11.76
N GLY A 288 -2.60 -21.97 10.47
CA GLY A 288 -2.19 -23.28 10.00
C GLY A 288 -0.79 -23.66 10.48
N LEU A 289 0.20 -22.78 10.29
CA LEU A 289 1.58 -23.05 10.71
C LEU A 289 1.73 -23.05 12.23
N LEU A 290 1.04 -22.18 12.96
CA LEU A 290 1.04 -22.21 14.43
C LEU A 290 0.48 -23.54 14.96
N HIS A 291 -0.54 -24.09 14.30
CA HIS A 291 -1.08 -25.41 14.62
C HIS A 291 -0.05 -26.52 14.36
N HIS A 292 0.61 -26.50 13.20
CA HIS A 292 1.63 -27.48 12.83
C HIS A 292 2.81 -27.53 13.82
N TYR A 293 3.36 -26.36 14.17
CA TYR A 293 4.50 -26.25 15.09
C TYR A 293 4.11 -26.31 16.57
N GLN A 294 2.81 -26.32 16.90
CA GLN A 294 2.27 -26.31 18.26
C GLN A 294 2.71 -25.10 19.09
N VAL A 295 2.75 -23.92 18.46
CA VAL A 295 3.18 -22.65 19.09
C VAL A 295 1.98 -21.73 19.30
N SER A 296 1.97 -20.98 20.40
CA SER A 296 0.95 -19.95 20.66
C SER A 296 1.32 -18.60 20.03
N PRO A 297 0.33 -17.79 19.58
CA PRO A 297 0.59 -16.44 19.06
C PRO A 297 1.34 -15.55 20.07
N SER A 298 1.00 -15.68 21.36
CA SER A 298 1.65 -14.95 22.45
C SER A 298 3.13 -15.28 22.61
N GLU A 299 3.51 -16.56 22.46
CA GLU A 299 4.92 -16.98 22.53
C GLU A 299 5.72 -16.41 21.36
N VAL A 300 5.17 -16.44 20.15
CA VAL A 300 5.81 -15.85 18.96
C VAL A 300 5.99 -14.34 19.13
N GLN A 301 4.94 -13.63 19.55
CA GLN A 301 4.98 -12.17 19.66
C GLN A 301 5.94 -11.71 20.76
N ALA A 302 5.95 -12.37 21.92
CA ALA A 302 6.91 -12.10 22.98
C ALA A 302 8.35 -12.32 22.48
N SER A 303 8.58 -13.44 21.77
CA SER A 303 9.86 -13.79 21.17
C SER A 303 10.35 -12.75 20.16
N ILE A 304 9.52 -12.30 19.21
CA ILE A 304 9.90 -11.29 18.20
C ILE A 304 10.28 -9.96 18.87
N LEU A 305 9.47 -9.51 19.83
CA LEU A 305 9.64 -8.19 20.45
C LEU A 305 10.77 -8.13 21.46
N GLN A 306 11.09 -9.24 22.12
CA GLN A 306 12.23 -9.36 23.03
C GLN A 306 13.50 -9.66 22.23
N GLU A 307 13.58 -10.81 21.56
CA GLU A 307 14.85 -11.36 21.05
C GLU A 307 15.24 -10.92 19.62
N GLY A 308 14.41 -10.14 18.92
CA GLY A 308 14.74 -9.61 17.59
C GLY A 308 14.93 -10.66 16.49
N PHE A 309 14.06 -11.68 16.45
CA PHE A 309 14.25 -12.84 15.56
C PHE A 309 14.23 -12.56 14.04
N ARG A 310 13.81 -11.36 13.58
CA ARG A 310 13.65 -11.08 12.14
C ARG A 310 14.95 -10.75 11.38
N ASN A 311 16.01 -10.28 12.04
CA ASN A 311 17.30 -9.97 11.40
C ASN A 311 18.36 -11.07 11.55
N ARG A 312 18.05 -12.21 12.19
CA ARG A 312 19.06 -13.22 12.55
C ARG A 312 19.50 -14.06 11.35
N GLU A 313 20.44 -13.55 10.55
CA GLU A 313 21.50 -14.40 9.98
C GLU A 313 22.54 -14.67 11.08
N TRP A 314 22.27 -15.58 12.03
CA TRP A 314 23.29 -15.99 13.00
C TRP A 314 24.27 -17.01 12.41
N GLY A 315 24.90 -16.62 11.29
CA GLY A 315 26.14 -17.24 10.83
C GLY A 315 27.32 -16.46 11.40
N SER A 316 27.97 -16.99 12.44
CA SER A 316 29.36 -16.64 12.81
C SER A 316 29.65 -15.38 13.65
N ARG A 317 28.81 -15.02 14.64
CA ARG A 317 29.32 -14.26 15.82
C ARG A 317 29.67 -15.24 16.95
N LEU A 318 30.96 -15.34 17.26
CA LEU A 318 31.53 -16.10 18.38
C LEU A 318 30.90 -15.64 19.70
N GLY A 319 29.99 -16.44 20.27
CA GLY A 319 29.41 -16.20 21.59
C GLY A 319 27.92 -16.50 21.77
N ALA A 320 27.20 -17.02 20.77
CA ALA A 320 25.77 -17.30 20.90
C ALA A 320 25.49 -18.42 21.92
N SER A 321 24.67 -18.12 22.93
CA SER A 321 24.14 -19.12 23.86
C SER A 321 23.28 -20.14 23.10
N VAL A 322 23.36 -21.41 23.51
CA VAL A 322 22.47 -22.47 23.05
C VAL A 322 21.02 -22.02 23.29
N LEU A 323 20.25 -21.84 22.21
CA LEU A 323 18.85 -21.46 22.29
C LEU A 323 18.05 -22.54 23.02
N SER A 324 17.03 -22.13 23.78
CA SER A 324 16.10 -23.08 24.40
C SER A 324 15.32 -23.85 23.32
N ALA A 325 14.87 -25.07 23.64
CA ALA A 325 14.05 -25.85 22.71
C ALA A 325 12.79 -25.07 22.25
N SER A 326 12.15 -24.33 23.16
CA SER A 326 11.02 -23.45 22.83
C SER A 326 11.40 -22.33 21.85
N SER A 327 12.57 -21.70 22.02
CA SER A 327 13.06 -20.67 21.08
C SER A 327 13.35 -21.26 19.70
N GLN A 328 13.78 -22.53 19.62
CA GLN A 328 14.05 -23.21 18.35
C GLN A 328 12.77 -23.58 17.58
N HIS A 329 11.69 -23.96 18.29
CA HIS A 329 10.37 -24.17 17.69
C HIS A 329 9.79 -22.86 17.12
N VAL A 330 9.90 -21.76 17.86
CA VAL A 330 9.47 -20.43 17.39
C VAL A 330 10.27 -20.00 16.16
N LEU A 331 11.58 -20.21 16.15
CA LEU A 331 12.43 -19.93 14.98
C LEU A 331 12.01 -20.72 13.73
N SER A 332 11.79 -22.03 13.88
CA SER A 332 11.37 -22.90 12.76
C SER A 332 10.01 -22.45 12.20
N TYR A 333 9.09 -22.05 13.08
CA TYR A 333 7.82 -21.44 12.69
C TYR A 333 8.03 -20.13 11.92
N LEU A 334 8.87 -19.22 12.44
CA LEU A 334 9.10 -17.91 11.81
C LEU A 334 9.75 -18.03 10.42
N GLU A 335 10.73 -18.92 10.27
CA GLU A 335 11.36 -19.20 8.98
C GLU A 335 10.34 -19.74 7.97
N SER A 336 9.56 -20.75 8.37
CA SER A 336 8.55 -21.38 7.50
C SER A 336 7.42 -20.41 7.17
N TYR A 337 7.03 -19.56 8.12
CA TYR A 337 6.03 -18.51 7.92
C TYR A 337 6.51 -17.44 6.95
N GLU A 338 7.78 -17.01 7.04
CA GLU A 338 8.35 -16.06 6.07
C GLU A 338 8.42 -16.69 4.66
N GLN A 339 8.88 -17.93 4.53
CA GLN A 339 8.89 -18.63 3.25
C GLN A 339 7.49 -18.81 2.67
N ALA A 340 6.49 -19.12 3.51
CA ALA A 340 5.10 -19.24 3.08
C ALA A 340 4.54 -17.93 2.52
N LYS A 341 4.81 -16.80 3.20
CA LYS A 341 4.44 -15.47 2.70
C LYS A 341 5.10 -15.18 1.35
N GLN A 342 6.39 -15.44 1.21
CA GLN A 342 7.09 -15.25 -0.07
C GLN A 342 6.51 -16.15 -1.17
N GLY A 343 6.18 -17.41 -0.85
CA GLY A 343 5.54 -18.35 -1.77
C GLY A 343 4.19 -17.86 -2.29
N PHE A 344 3.35 -17.29 -1.40
CA PHE A 344 2.06 -16.69 -1.78
C PHE A 344 2.23 -15.47 -2.70
N ILE A 345 3.20 -14.62 -2.39
CA ILE A 345 3.40 -13.33 -3.06
C ILE A 345 4.08 -13.49 -4.43
N ARG A 346 5.05 -14.40 -4.54
CA ARG A 346 5.92 -14.56 -5.71
C ARG A 346 5.14 -14.73 -7.02
N ASP A 347 3.98 -15.37 -6.96
CA ASP A 347 3.18 -15.68 -8.14
C ASP A 347 2.07 -14.67 -8.39
N THR A 348 1.80 -13.76 -7.46
CA THR A 348 0.67 -12.82 -7.50
C THR A 348 1.11 -11.36 -7.61
N GLN A 349 2.36 -11.04 -7.25
CA GLN A 349 2.89 -9.68 -7.24
C GLN A 349 4.26 -9.58 -7.90
N ASN A 350 4.51 -8.45 -8.55
CA ASN A 350 5.83 -8.11 -9.06
C ASN A 350 6.65 -7.39 -7.97
N VAL A 351 7.57 -8.12 -7.34
CA VAL A 351 8.32 -7.65 -6.17
C VAL A 351 9.18 -6.42 -6.48
N LEU A 352 9.84 -6.35 -7.65
CA LEU A 352 10.62 -5.18 -8.05
C LEU A 352 9.74 -3.95 -8.30
N LEU A 353 8.58 -4.12 -8.93
CA LEU A 353 7.61 -3.04 -9.16
C LEU A 353 7.05 -2.52 -7.83
N LYS A 354 6.73 -3.42 -6.89
CA LYS A 354 6.30 -3.06 -5.53
C LYS A 354 7.41 -2.37 -4.73
N SER A 355 8.65 -2.81 -4.86
CA SER A 355 9.81 -2.14 -4.26
C SER A 355 9.95 -0.70 -4.76
N TRP A 356 9.75 -0.45 -6.06
CA TRP A 356 9.70 0.91 -6.61
C TRP A 356 8.52 1.73 -6.05
N GLU A 357 7.30 1.19 -6.05
CA GLU A 357 6.11 1.84 -5.48
C GLU A 357 6.34 2.25 -4.01
N TYR A 358 6.89 1.35 -3.20
CA TYR A 358 7.17 1.60 -1.78
C TYR A 358 8.36 2.55 -1.56
N THR A 359 9.25 2.68 -2.54
CA THR A 359 10.28 3.72 -2.55
C THR A 359 9.65 5.09 -2.74
N LEU A 360 8.63 5.22 -3.61
CA LEU A 360 7.85 6.46 -3.73
C LEU A 360 7.09 6.77 -2.44
N ALA A 361 6.53 5.76 -1.77
CA ALA A 361 5.93 5.96 -0.44
C ALA A 361 6.94 6.51 0.57
N THR A 362 8.18 6.02 0.52
CA THR A 362 9.28 6.51 1.37
C THR A 362 9.63 7.97 1.07
N LEU A 363 9.61 8.36 -0.21
CA LEU A 363 9.87 9.74 -0.65
C LEU A 363 8.90 10.75 -0.03
N ALA A 364 7.63 10.38 0.15
CA ALA A 364 6.61 11.28 0.69
C ALA A 364 6.86 11.75 2.13
N ASP A 365 7.63 10.98 2.93
CA ASP A 365 8.04 11.34 4.30
C ASP A 365 9.50 11.81 4.38
N ALA A 366 10.29 11.65 3.32
CA ALA A 366 11.72 11.97 3.34
C ALA A 366 12.00 13.46 3.58
N SER A 367 11.08 14.32 3.17
CA SER A 367 11.14 15.76 3.43
C SER A 367 10.79 16.14 4.88
N GLN A 368 10.12 15.26 5.62
CA GLN A 368 9.52 15.50 6.93
C GLN A 368 10.51 15.32 8.09
N THR A 369 10.15 15.87 9.25
CA THR A 369 10.90 15.72 10.52
C THR A 369 10.34 14.58 11.39
N THR A 370 9.50 13.72 10.82
CA THR A 370 8.72 12.72 11.55
C THR A 370 9.61 11.73 12.29
N THR A 371 10.60 11.14 11.62
CA THR A 371 11.56 10.21 12.25
C THR A 371 12.28 10.86 13.44
N VAL A 372 12.74 12.10 13.26
CA VAL A 372 13.43 12.83 14.32
C VAL A 372 12.51 12.99 15.51
N LYS A 373 11.33 13.61 15.31
CA LYS A 373 10.31 13.85 16.35
C LYS A 373 9.93 12.56 17.09
N HIS A 374 9.74 11.47 16.36
CA HIS A 374 9.41 10.17 16.95
C HIS A 374 10.52 9.66 17.88
N LEU A 375 11.79 9.75 17.45
CA LEU A 375 12.94 9.42 18.31
C LEU A 375 13.07 10.35 19.51
N GLN A 376 12.77 11.65 19.36
CA GLN A 376 12.77 12.61 20.49
C GLN A 376 11.79 12.18 21.59
N ILE A 377 10.59 11.74 21.18
CA ILE A 377 9.55 11.27 22.09
C ILE A 377 10.01 9.95 22.75
N ALA A 378 10.49 8.99 21.96
CA ALA A 378 10.98 7.71 22.48
C ALA A 378 12.10 7.89 23.52
N LEU A 379 13.03 8.82 23.27
CA LEU A 379 14.15 9.11 24.17
C LEU A 379 13.77 9.97 25.39
N GLY A 380 12.59 10.61 25.42
CA GLY A 380 12.18 11.48 26.52
C GLY A 380 12.99 12.79 26.57
N TRP A 381 12.96 13.57 25.47
CA TRP A 381 13.59 14.89 25.42
C TRP A 381 12.85 16.00 26.19
N SER A 382 11.64 15.74 26.67
CA SER A 382 10.81 16.71 27.40
C SER A 382 11.14 16.79 28.89
N SER A 383 10.95 17.96 29.51
CA SER A 383 11.40 18.28 30.87
C SER A 383 10.58 17.68 32.03
N GLY A 384 9.70 16.70 31.76
CA GLY A 384 8.81 16.09 32.76
C GLY A 384 8.74 14.57 32.72
N ASP A 385 9.55 13.92 31.88
CA ASP A 385 9.54 12.47 31.72
C ASP A 385 10.53 11.81 32.69
N GLU A 386 10.01 11.17 33.74
CA GLU A 386 10.82 10.29 34.59
C GLU A 386 11.47 9.20 33.74
N TYR A 387 12.74 8.90 33.99
CA TYR A 387 13.53 7.94 33.21
C TYR A 387 13.68 8.29 31.72
N GLY A 388 13.55 9.58 31.35
CA GLY A 388 13.88 10.11 30.04
C GLY A 388 15.34 10.58 29.94
N LEU A 389 15.83 10.77 28.72
CA LEU A 389 17.17 11.29 28.45
C LEU A 389 17.37 12.69 29.06
N HIS A 390 16.32 13.52 29.06
CA HIS A 390 16.35 14.82 29.75
C HIS A 390 16.61 14.67 31.25
N ASP A 391 15.95 13.71 31.90
CA ASP A 391 16.10 13.44 33.33
C ASP A 391 17.50 12.95 33.68
N ILE A 392 18.05 12.02 32.88
CA ILE A 392 19.41 11.49 33.02
C ILE A 392 20.45 12.62 32.92
N ILE A 393 20.32 13.48 31.90
CA ILE A 393 21.21 14.62 31.70
C ILE A 393 21.08 15.61 32.87
N ARG A 394 19.86 15.94 33.29
CA ARG A 394 19.60 16.87 34.39
C ARG A 394 20.20 16.38 35.71
N ASN A 395 20.03 15.10 36.04
CA ASN A 395 20.56 14.52 37.28
C ASN A 395 22.09 14.48 37.26
N PHE A 396 22.70 14.09 36.14
CA PHE A 396 24.16 14.16 35.96
C PHE A 396 24.71 15.59 36.13
N LEU A 397 24.06 16.57 35.51
CA LEU A 397 24.50 17.95 35.62
C LEU A 397 24.35 18.51 37.04
N ALA A 398 23.30 18.13 37.78
CA ALA A 398 23.17 18.55 39.16
C ALA A 398 24.35 18.08 40.02
N GLU A 399 24.82 16.85 39.80
CA GLU A 399 26.03 16.29 40.43
C GLU A 399 27.29 17.08 40.04
N GLU A 400 27.51 17.31 38.74
CA GLU A 400 28.70 18.01 38.23
C GLU A 400 28.72 19.50 38.58
N ILE A 401 27.56 20.16 38.60
CA ILE A 401 27.41 21.56 39.04
C ILE A 401 27.78 21.65 40.52
N ALA A 402 27.26 20.76 41.37
CA ALA A 402 27.59 20.74 42.80
C ALA A 402 29.09 20.50 43.04
N ALA A 403 29.69 19.54 42.32
CA ALA A 403 31.12 19.25 42.40
C ALA A 403 31.98 20.43 41.94
N THR A 404 31.63 21.06 40.82
CA THR A 404 32.36 22.21 40.26
C THR A 404 32.19 23.46 41.12
N GLN A 405 31.02 23.70 41.71
CA GLN A 405 30.79 24.80 42.65
C GLN A 405 31.59 24.61 43.94
N ALA A 406 31.67 23.39 44.48
CA ALA A 406 32.50 23.09 45.63
C ALA A 406 33.99 23.34 45.34
N PHE A 407 34.47 22.92 44.17
CA PHE A 407 35.84 23.18 43.72
C PHE A 407 36.12 24.67 43.48
N ALA A 408 35.19 25.39 42.86
CA ALA A 408 35.31 26.84 42.66
C ALA A 408 35.37 27.59 44.00
N GLY A 409 34.59 27.16 45.00
CA GLY A 409 34.65 27.70 46.36
C GLY A 409 35.98 27.43 47.06
N GLN A 410 36.58 26.25 46.85
CA GLN A 410 37.95 25.96 47.34
C GLN A 410 38.99 26.86 46.67
N CYS A 411 38.91 27.05 45.34
CA CYS A 411 39.82 27.95 44.62
C CYS A 411 39.67 29.39 45.06
N GLU A 412 38.43 29.85 45.32
CA GLU A 412 38.17 31.18 45.87
C GLU A 412 38.80 31.34 47.26
N GLN A 413 38.66 30.33 48.13
CA GLN A 413 39.30 30.34 49.45
C GLN A 413 40.83 30.42 49.32
N THR A 414 41.45 29.59 48.47
CA THR A 414 42.90 29.63 48.22
C THR A 414 43.35 30.98 47.66
N TYR A 415 42.56 31.58 46.78
CA TYR A 415 42.82 32.93 46.25
C TYR A 415 42.77 34.00 47.35
N GLN A 416 41.77 33.96 48.24
CA GLN A 416 41.67 34.91 49.36
C GLN A 416 42.81 34.72 50.37
N GLU A 417 43.21 33.48 50.65
CA GLU A 417 44.34 33.16 51.53
C GLU A 417 45.67 33.65 50.93
N ALA A 418 45.94 33.37 49.65
CA ALA A 418 47.13 33.85 48.94
C ALA A 418 47.18 35.39 48.87
N LYS A 419 46.02 36.03 48.69
CA LYS A 419 45.91 37.50 48.69
C LYS A 419 46.25 38.08 50.06
N ALA A 420 45.69 37.52 51.14
CA ALA A 420 45.98 37.95 52.50
C ALA A 420 47.46 37.77 52.87
N GLN A 421 48.08 36.66 52.44
CA GLN A 421 49.52 36.42 52.63
C GLN A 421 50.38 37.42 51.86
N LEU A 422 50.02 37.74 50.61
CA LEU A 422 50.71 38.76 49.82
C LEU A 422 50.60 40.15 50.47
N GLU A 423 49.41 40.55 50.91
CA GLU A 423 49.17 41.82 51.61
C GLU A 423 49.99 41.91 52.92
N TYR A 424 50.12 40.79 53.65
CA TYR A 424 50.96 40.71 54.84
C TYR A 424 52.45 40.91 54.52
N VAL A 425 52.96 40.23 53.48
CA VAL A 425 54.36 40.38 53.03
C VAL A 425 54.63 41.79 52.52
N GLU A 426 53.71 42.39 51.75
CA GLU A 426 53.81 43.77 51.27
C GLU A 426 53.83 44.79 52.41
N SER A 427 53.02 44.57 53.46
CA SER A 427 53.04 45.37 54.67
C SER A 427 54.38 45.27 55.41
N ARG A 428 54.93 44.05 55.52
CA ARG A 428 56.25 43.79 56.13
C ARG A 428 57.42 44.35 55.33
N MET A 429 57.33 44.38 54.00
CA MET A 429 58.34 45.01 53.14
C MET A 429 58.46 46.52 53.38
N ARG A 430 57.41 47.19 53.91
CA ARG A 430 57.48 48.62 54.28
C ARG A 430 58.33 48.89 55.52
N ASN A 431 58.54 47.89 56.40
CA ASN A 431 59.33 47.99 57.64
C ASN A 431 60.22 46.74 57.86
N PRO A 432 61.28 46.52 57.06
CA PRO A 432 62.15 45.34 57.18
C PRO A 432 63.09 45.41 58.41
N ILE A 433 63.31 44.27 59.08
CA ILE A 433 64.05 44.20 60.35
C ILE A 433 65.58 44.28 60.12
N ASN A 434 66.08 43.75 59.00
CA ASN A 434 67.49 43.84 58.59
C ASN A 434 67.68 43.58 57.07
N LYS A 435 68.93 43.66 56.57
CA LYS A 435 69.25 43.46 55.14
C LYS A 435 68.97 42.04 54.60
N GLN A 436 69.10 41.00 55.44
CA GLN A 436 68.79 39.61 55.05
C GLN A 436 67.27 39.40 54.96
N ASP A 437 66.52 39.95 55.91
CA ASP A 437 65.05 39.93 55.97
C ASP A 437 64.42 40.63 54.75
N SER A 438 65.02 41.72 54.27
CA SER A 438 64.58 42.38 53.03
C SER A 438 64.77 41.52 51.76
N GLN A 439 65.78 40.64 51.71
CA GLN A 439 65.99 39.73 50.57
C GLN A 439 65.01 38.55 50.62
N ILE A 440 64.73 38.03 51.82
CA ILE A 440 63.74 36.97 52.03
C ILE A 440 62.34 37.46 51.66
N LEU A 441 61.94 38.63 52.13
CA LEU A 441 60.63 39.22 51.81
C LEU A 441 60.45 39.49 50.31
N ALA A 442 61.51 39.83 49.58
CA ALA A 442 61.45 40.01 48.13
C ALA A 442 61.26 38.68 47.38
N MET A 443 61.89 37.59 47.84
CA MET A 443 61.68 36.25 47.30
C MET A 443 60.26 35.74 47.61
N ASP A 444 59.79 35.93 48.85
CA ASP A 444 58.44 35.54 49.27
C ASP A 444 57.37 36.34 48.51
N HIS A 445 57.59 37.64 48.23
CA HIS A 445 56.68 38.45 47.41
C HIS A 445 56.51 37.88 46.00
N VAL A 446 57.61 37.50 45.34
CA VAL A 446 57.56 36.89 44.00
C VAL A 446 56.84 35.53 44.04
N ARG A 447 57.12 34.72 45.06
CA ARG A 447 56.48 33.41 45.25
C ARG A 447 54.98 33.54 45.49
N PHE A 448 54.54 34.33 46.47
CA PHE A 448 53.11 34.51 46.78
C PHE A 448 52.35 35.18 45.63
N ARG A 449 53.01 36.03 44.83
CA ARG A 449 52.42 36.59 43.62
C ARG A 449 52.21 35.53 42.54
N GLN A 450 53.14 34.58 42.38
CA GLN A 450 52.95 33.43 41.50
C GLN A 450 51.82 32.52 42.00
N GLU A 451 51.76 32.24 43.30
CA GLU A 451 50.69 31.46 43.93
C GLU A 451 49.32 32.15 43.76
N LEU A 452 49.23 33.47 43.94
CA LEU A 452 48.01 34.26 43.70
C LEU A 452 47.57 34.23 42.23
N ASN A 453 48.50 34.41 41.30
CA ASN A 453 48.21 34.35 39.87
C ASN A 453 47.72 32.96 39.45
N GLN A 454 48.32 31.89 40.00
CA GLN A 454 47.88 30.52 39.76
C GLN A 454 46.47 30.29 40.33
N ALA A 455 46.21 30.69 41.58
CA ALA A 455 44.89 30.57 42.20
C ALA A 455 43.81 31.36 41.44
N LEU A 456 44.14 32.54 40.89
CA LEU A 456 43.26 33.33 40.04
C LEU A 456 42.97 32.63 38.69
N GLN A 457 43.98 32.00 38.09
CA GLN A 457 43.80 31.21 36.87
C GLN A 457 42.90 29.99 37.14
N ASP A 458 43.13 29.28 38.23
CA ASP A 458 42.34 28.09 38.62
C ASP A 458 40.89 28.46 38.93
N TRP A 459 40.66 29.58 39.64
CA TRP A 459 39.32 30.09 39.92
C TRP A 459 38.57 30.52 38.63
N ASN A 460 39.23 31.27 37.75
CA ASN A 460 38.64 31.65 36.45
C ASN A 460 38.33 30.42 35.59
N ALA A 461 39.21 29.41 35.57
CA ALA A 461 39.00 28.17 34.85
C ALA A 461 37.79 27.39 35.41
N ALA A 462 37.62 27.35 36.73
CA ALA A 462 36.46 26.71 37.37
C ALA A 462 35.14 27.43 37.05
N GLN A 463 35.13 28.76 37.03
CA GLN A 463 33.95 29.56 36.66
C GLN A 463 33.57 29.39 35.18
N GLU A 464 34.56 29.41 34.28
CA GLU A 464 34.33 29.13 32.86
C GLU A 464 33.83 27.70 32.63
N LYS A 465 34.37 26.72 33.37
CA LYS A 465 33.88 25.34 33.34
C LYS A 465 32.40 25.26 33.75
N LEU A 466 32.03 25.91 34.86
CA LEU A 466 30.65 25.96 35.34
C LEU A 466 29.69 26.55 34.30
N LYS A 467 30.09 27.65 33.65
CA LYS A 467 29.31 28.29 32.59
C LYS A 467 29.09 27.35 31.40
N LYS A 468 30.12 26.61 30.99
CA LYS A 468 30.01 25.61 29.90
C LYS A 468 29.08 24.46 30.28
N ILE A 469 29.18 23.93 31.51
CA ILE A 469 28.31 22.86 32.03
C ILE A 469 26.83 23.26 31.97
N LEU A 470 26.49 24.50 32.32
CA LEU A 470 25.11 25.01 32.27
C LEU A 470 24.53 25.05 30.84
N THR A 471 25.37 25.32 29.84
CA THR A 471 24.95 25.37 28.43
C THR A 471 25.00 24.01 27.71
N LEU A 472 25.53 22.98 28.37
CA LEU A 472 25.77 21.67 27.78
C LEU A 472 24.49 20.97 27.29
N PRO A 473 23.34 20.97 28.00
CA PRO A 473 22.11 20.29 27.55
C PRO A 473 21.58 20.83 26.24
N ASP A 474 21.43 22.15 26.13
CA ASP A 474 20.90 22.81 24.94
C ASP A 474 21.80 22.52 23.74
N PHE A 475 23.12 22.51 23.97
CA PHE A 475 24.09 22.13 22.95
C PHE A 475 23.95 20.65 22.54
N LEU A 476 23.86 19.72 23.50
CA LEU A 476 23.71 18.27 23.23
C LEU A 476 22.43 17.99 22.44
N PHE A 477 21.29 18.55 22.85
CA PHE A 477 20.03 18.37 22.14
C PHE A 477 20.06 18.99 20.74
N SER A 478 20.70 20.14 20.56
CA SER A 478 20.89 20.75 19.25
C SER A 478 21.83 19.94 18.34
N PHE A 479 22.89 19.36 18.89
CA PHE A 479 23.82 18.49 18.17
C PHE A 479 23.13 17.21 17.71
N TYR A 480 22.47 16.49 18.63
CA TYR A 480 21.81 15.24 18.31
C TYR A 480 20.59 15.41 17.40
N SER A 481 19.86 16.53 17.49
CA SER A 481 18.79 16.83 16.52
C SER A 481 19.29 16.91 15.07
N ARG A 482 20.57 17.30 14.86
CA ARG A 482 21.21 17.31 13.54
C ARG A 482 21.86 15.98 13.18
N ALA A 483 22.33 15.22 14.16
CA ALA A 483 22.95 13.91 13.94
C ALA A 483 21.92 12.80 13.67
N ILE A 484 20.74 12.84 14.30
CA ILE A 484 19.71 11.80 14.14
C ILE A 484 19.37 11.53 12.67
N PRO A 485 19.07 12.53 11.80
CA PRO A 485 18.79 12.26 10.39
C PRO A 485 19.93 11.61 9.61
N VAL A 486 21.18 11.68 10.11
CA VAL A 486 22.32 11.04 9.46
C VAL A 486 22.41 9.56 9.82
N TYR A 487 22.02 9.19 11.04
CA TYR A 487 22.14 7.83 11.56
C TYR A 487 20.83 7.04 11.53
N PHE A 488 19.70 7.72 11.63
CA PHE A 488 18.37 7.12 11.59
C PHE A 488 17.60 7.69 10.41
N ARG A 489 17.06 6.78 9.62
CA ARG A 489 16.13 7.08 8.53
C ARG A 489 14.86 6.27 8.73
N SER A 490 13.90 6.48 7.86
CA SER A 490 12.71 5.65 7.79
C SER A 490 12.50 5.15 6.38
N VAL A 491 11.88 3.98 6.28
CA VAL A 491 11.38 3.43 5.03
C VAL A 491 9.93 3.04 5.22
N TYR A 492 9.14 3.14 4.17
CA TYR A 492 7.77 2.65 4.18
C TYR A 492 7.76 1.16 4.50
N ASP A 493 6.91 0.72 5.41
CA ASP A 493 6.75 -0.68 5.78
C ASP A 493 5.28 -1.10 5.67
N ALA A 494 5.02 -1.95 4.69
CA ALA A 494 3.71 -2.50 4.42
C ALA A 494 3.23 -3.47 5.52
N PHE A 495 4.14 -4.11 6.26
CA PHE A 495 3.85 -5.11 7.30
C PHE A 495 3.46 -4.51 8.66
N ILE A 496 3.47 -3.19 8.82
CA ILE A 496 3.03 -2.55 10.08
C ILE A 496 1.58 -2.92 10.46
N ARG A 497 0.79 -3.38 9.48
CA ARG A 497 -0.56 -3.90 9.65
C ARG A 497 -0.65 -5.16 10.53
N GLU A 498 0.44 -5.93 10.71
CA GLU A 498 0.47 -7.09 11.62
C GLU A 498 0.24 -6.70 13.10
N PHE A 499 0.37 -5.41 13.44
CA PHE A 499 0.18 -4.89 14.81
C PHE A 499 -1.14 -4.13 15.01
N SER A 500 -2.00 -4.06 13.99
CA SER A 500 -3.27 -3.34 14.04
C SER A 500 -4.41 -4.16 13.44
N ASP A 501 -5.41 -4.54 14.25
CA ASP A 501 -6.62 -5.28 13.80
C ASP A 501 -7.53 -4.50 12.83
N HIS A 502 -7.11 -3.31 12.37
CA HIS A 502 -7.93 -2.41 11.57
C HIS A 502 -7.53 -2.49 10.10
N TYR A 503 -8.34 -3.20 9.33
CA TYR A 503 -8.15 -3.47 7.90
C TYR A 503 -8.41 -2.25 6.98
N GLU A 504 -8.38 -1.04 7.53
CA GLU A 504 -8.91 0.14 6.85
C GLU A 504 -7.78 0.91 6.12
N ASP A 505 -8.12 1.80 5.18
CA ASP A 505 -7.19 2.72 4.50
C ASP A 505 -6.62 3.77 5.48
N VAL A 506 -5.95 3.29 6.52
CA VAL A 506 -5.39 4.00 7.68
C VAL A 506 -3.85 4.05 7.50
N PRO A 507 -3.15 5.08 8.01
CA PRO A 507 -2.07 5.70 7.23
C PRO A 507 -0.81 4.85 7.11
N ALA A 508 0.00 5.20 6.11
CA ALA A 508 1.25 4.51 5.80
C ALA A 508 2.15 4.42 7.03
N GLY A 509 2.47 3.18 7.39
CA GLY A 509 3.43 2.88 8.43
C GLY A 509 4.86 3.03 7.90
N PHE A 510 5.75 3.53 8.76
CA PHE A 510 7.16 3.71 8.49
C PHE A 510 7.98 3.02 9.58
N ARG A 511 8.98 2.26 9.15
CA ARG A 511 9.93 1.60 10.04
C ARG A 511 11.21 2.40 10.09
N ILE A 512 11.71 2.62 11.30
CA ILE A 512 13.02 3.22 11.53
C ILE A 512 14.11 2.23 11.12
N VAL A 513 15.08 2.73 10.37
CA VAL A 513 16.28 2.01 9.96
C VAL A 513 17.50 2.70 10.54
N PHE A 514 18.44 1.91 11.05
CA PHE A 514 19.74 2.39 11.49
C PHE A 514 20.73 2.31 10.33
N THR A 515 21.35 3.44 9.99
CA THR A 515 22.19 3.60 8.81
C THR A 515 23.68 3.53 9.11
N TYR A 516 24.07 3.50 10.39
CA TYR A 516 25.46 3.62 10.85
C TYR A 516 26.17 4.90 10.38
N GLY A 517 25.42 5.94 9.99
CA GLY A 517 25.96 7.16 9.38
C GLY A 517 26.39 6.98 7.92
N ARG A 518 26.08 5.83 7.31
CA ARG A 518 26.42 5.52 5.91
C ARG A 518 25.29 5.96 4.99
N SER A 519 25.66 6.57 3.89
CA SER A 519 24.71 7.02 2.86
C SER A 519 24.12 5.87 2.03
N HIS A 520 24.76 4.70 2.01
CA HIS A 520 24.36 3.59 1.14
C HIS A 520 23.26 2.71 1.78
N PRO A 521 22.09 2.54 1.16
CA PRO A 521 20.93 1.85 1.74
C PRO A 521 21.12 0.39 2.13
N ASN A 522 21.95 -0.35 1.40
CA ASN A 522 22.20 -1.76 1.70
C ASN A 522 22.88 -2.03 3.04
N THR A 523 23.44 -1.00 3.68
CA THR A 523 23.97 -1.12 5.06
C THR A 523 22.95 -0.67 6.10
N TRP A 524 21.73 -0.32 5.69
CA TRP A 524 20.70 0.13 6.61
C TRP A 524 19.98 -1.09 7.18
N GLU A 525 19.84 -1.09 8.49
CA GLU A 525 19.24 -2.19 9.22
C GLU A 525 17.89 -1.76 9.79
N PRO A 526 16.78 -2.40 9.35
CA PRO A 526 15.47 -2.15 9.93
C PRO A 526 15.42 -2.65 11.37
N ILE A 527 14.79 -1.85 12.22
CA ILE A 527 14.63 -2.16 13.64
C ILE A 527 13.26 -2.83 13.85
N TYR A 528 13.24 -4.01 14.46
CA TYR A 528 12.05 -4.82 14.72
C TYR A 528 11.75 -5.05 16.19
N SER A 529 12.74 -4.90 17.08
CA SER A 529 12.61 -5.16 18.51
C SER A 529 13.19 -4.05 19.38
N ILE A 530 12.89 -4.12 20.68
CA ILE A 530 13.46 -3.20 21.66
C ILE A 530 14.97 -3.44 21.80
N GLU A 531 15.45 -4.68 21.74
CA GLU A 531 16.88 -5.00 21.81
C GLU A 531 17.65 -4.38 20.63
N GLU A 532 17.13 -4.53 19.41
CA GLU A 532 17.71 -3.91 18.21
C GLU A 532 17.68 -2.38 18.29
N PHE A 533 16.60 -1.81 18.82
CA PHE A 533 16.46 -0.37 19.02
C PHE A 533 17.51 0.17 20.01
N ILE A 534 17.68 -0.50 21.15
CA ILE A 534 18.68 -0.12 22.16
C ILE A 534 20.09 -0.30 21.62
N HIS A 535 20.37 -1.39 20.90
CA HIS A 535 21.67 -1.58 20.25
C HIS A 535 21.99 -0.44 19.26
N ALA A 536 21.05 -0.08 18.40
CA ALA A 536 21.21 1.02 17.45
C ALA A 536 21.45 2.38 18.14
N LEU A 537 20.78 2.64 19.27
CA LEU A 537 21.01 3.85 20.06
C LEU A 537 22.38 3.85 20.76
N THR A 538 22.80 2.73 21.33
CA THR A 538 24.13 2.59 21.96
C THR A 538 25.24 2.82 20.93
N ASP A 539 25.12 2.21 19.76
CA ASP A 539 26.05 2.41 18.64
C ASP A 539 26.03 3.86 18.15
N PHE A 540 24.87 4.50 18.09
CA PHE A 540 24.73 5.91 17.71
C PHE A 540 25.49 6.86 18.66
N PHE A 541 25.27 6.73 19.98
CA PHE A 541 25.97 7.57 20.96
C PHE A 541 27.48 7.31 20.96
N SER A 542 27.90 6.05 20.79
CA SER A 542 29.32 5.68 20.70
C SER A 542 29.98 6.23 19.43
N SER A 543 29.29 6.13 18.29
CA SER A 543 29.83 6.57 16.99
C SER A 543 29.94 8.09 16.87
N THR A 544 29.11 8.83 17.60
CA THR A 544 29.08 10.31 17.56
C THR A 544 29.95 10.96 18.64
N GLU A 545 30.51 10.17 19.57
CA GLU A 545 31.34 10.68 20.67
C GLU A 545 32.53 11.50 20.17
N GLY A 546 33.31 10.97 19.21
CA GLY A 546 34.48 11.67 18.67
C GLY A 546 34.13 13.03 18.02
N ASP A 547 33.05 13.06 17.24
CA ASP A 547 32.56 14.27 16.58
C ASP A 547 32.03 15.30 17.58
N LEU A 548 31.44 14.86 18.69
CA LEU A 548 30.94 15.70 19.76
C LEU A 548 32.10 16.33 20.55
N LEU A 549 33.09 15.53 20.94
CA LEU A 549 34.27 15.96 21.69
C LEU A 549 35.13 16.97 20.90
N ALA A 550 35.11 16.90 19.57
CA ALA A 550 35.82 17.85 18.70
C ALA A 550 35.14 19.24 18.62
N LYS A 551 33.93 19.44 19.19
CA LYS A 551 33.22 20.72 19.10
C LYS A 551 33.72 21.73 20.14
N HIS A 552 33.84 23.00 19.72
CA HIS A 552 34.32 24.09 20.58
C HIS A 552 33.53 24.24 21.90
N ASN A 553 32.21 23.99 21.88
CA ASN A 553 31.36 24.06 23.07
C ASN A 553 31.67 22.97 24.12
N VAL A 554 32.32 21.88 23.71
CA VAL A 554 32.74 20.76 24.57
C VAL A 554 34.21 20.86 24.99
N SER A 555 34.98 21.77 24.37
CA SER A 555 36.38 21.96 24.72
C SER A 555 36.55 22.32 26.20
N GLY A 556 37.33 21.53 26.94
CA GLY A 556 37.52 21.63 28.39
C GLY A 556 36.45 20.91 29.23
N LEU A 557 35.53 20.16 28.61
CA LEU A 557 34.53 19.28 29.24
C LEU A 557 34.57 17.85 28.68
N GLU A 558 35.68 17.45 28.05
CA GLU A 558 35.78 16.21 27.31
C GLU A 558 35.53 15.00 28.23
N LYS A 559 36.11 15.02 29.43
CA LYS A 559 35.96 13.96 30.43
C LYS A 559 34.51 13.85 30.92
N GLU A 560 33.89 14.96 31.29
CA GLU A 560 32.52 15.00 31.78
C GLU A 560 31.53 14.56 30.69
N THR A 561 31.79 14.96 29.45
CA THR A 561 30.96 14.58 28.30
C THR A 561 31.05 13.08 28.02
N SER A 562 32.25 12.48 28.01
CA SER A 562 32.39 11.02 27.86
C SER A 562 31.73 10.24 29.01
N VAL A 563 31.82 10.71 30.26
CA VAL A 563 31.14 10.09 31.39
C VAL A 563 29.62 10.16 31.23
N LEU A 564 29.08 11.30 30.79
CA LEU A 564 27.66 11.45 30.50
C LEU A 564 27.20 10.48 29.40
N LEU A 565 27.94 10.35 28.30
CA LEU A 565 27.60 9.42 27.22
C LEU A 565 27.59 7.97 27.70
N HIS A 566 28.57 7.57 28.53
CA HIS A 566 28.58 6.24 29.13
C HIS A 566 27.38 6.01 30.06
N ARG A 567 27.00 7.03 30.85
CA ARG A 567 25.80 6.97 31.71
C ARG A 567 24.52 6.86 30.88
N ILE A 568 24.43 7.58 29.76
CA ILE A 568 23.31 7.46 28.80
C ILE A 568 23.27 6.04 28.26
N ALA A 569 24.37 5.51 27.72
CA ALA A 569 24.44 4.16 27.18
C ALA A 569 24.02 3.10 28.23
N ALA A 570 24.50 3.21 29.46
CA ALA A 570 24.10 2.32 30.55
C ALA A 570 22.59 2.40 30.85
N ALA A 571 22.03 3.61 30.91
CA ALA A 571 20.61 3.82 31.19
C ALA A 571 19.70 3.25 30.09
N LEU A 572 20.12 3.27 28.82
CA LEU A 572 19.36 2.66 27.72
C LEU A 572 19.11 1.15 27.93
N HIS A 573 20.04 0.46 28.59
CA HIS A 573 19.92 -0.98 28.89
C HIS A 573 19.07 -1.26 30.14
N GLU A 574 18.63 -0.25 30.88
CA GLU A 574 17.75 -0.45 32.04
C GLU A 574 16.32 -0.78 31.58
N PRO A 575 15.69 -1.84 32.13
CA PRO A 575 14.31 -2.21 31.77
C PRO A 575 13.31 -1.07 31.97
N ARG A 576 13.53 -0.20 32.97
CA ARG A 576 12.68 0.96 33.25
C ARG A 576 12.72 2.01 32.14
N PHE A 577 13.89 2.26 31.55
CA PHE A 577 14.01 3.17 30.41
C PHE A 577 13.23 2.63 29.20
N GLN A 578 13.37 1.32 28.94
CA GLN A 578 12.71 0.66 27.82
C GLN A 578 11.18 0.65 27.97
N GLU A 579 10.64 0.34 29.16
CA GLU A 579 9.19 0.47 29.43
C GLU A 579 8.73 1.91 29.22
N ALA A 580 9.47 2.89 29.78
CA ALA A 580 9.12 4.30 29.66
C ALA A 580 9.15 4.79 28.20
N ALA A 581 10.06 4.28 27.35
CA ALA A 581 10.10 4.61 25.93
C ALA A 581 8.82 4.16 25.21
N MET A 582 8.34 2.95 25.50
CA MET A 582 7.07 2.44 24.97
C MET A 582 5.88 3.28 25.48
N GLU A 583 5.85 3.61 26.77
CA GLU A 583 4.79 4.46 27.34
C GLU A 583 4.72 5.84 26.69
N ARG A 584 5.88 6.48 26.46
CA ARG A 584 5.97 7.80 25.83
C ARG A 584 5.35 7.78 24.42
N ILE A 585 5.65 6.74 23.64
CA ILE A 585 5.06 6.56 22.31
C ILE A 585 3.54 6.36 22.42
N LEU A 586 3.07 5.42 23.25
CA LEU A 586 1.63 5.15 23.38
C LEU A 586 0.86 6.41 23.84
N LYS A 587 1.39 7.17 24.80
CA LYS A 587 0.81 8.45 25.25
C LYS A 587 0.78 9.49 24.12
N ALA A 588 1.86 9.62 23.34
CA ALA A 588 1.94 10.58 22.24
C ALA A 588 0.92 10.30 21.12
N TYR A 589 0.60 9.03 20.87
CA TYR A 589 -0.42 8.61 19.89
C TYR A 589 -1.82 8.41 20.50
N ASN A 590 -2.06 8.84 21.76
CA ASN A 590 -3.32 8.65 22.48
C ASN A 590 -3.80 7.18 22.55
N CYS A 591 -2.86 6.23 22.60
CA CYS A 591 -3.13 4.80 22.72
C CYS A 591 -3.22 4.37 24.19
N PRO A 592 -4.01 3.33 24.51
CA PRO A 592 -4.10 2.79 25.86
C PRO A 592 -2.75 2.20 26.31
N VAL A 593 -2.34 2.49 27.55
CA VAL A 593 -1.11 1.96 28.15
C VAL A 593 -1.46 0.78 29.07
N PRO A 594 -1.07 -0.46 28.73
CA PRO A 594 -1.35 -1.61 29.59
C PRO A 594 -0.45 -1.64 30.83
N GLN A 595 -0.95 -2.14 31.96
CA GLN A 595 -0.12 -2.39 33.15
C GLN A 595 0.87 -3.53 32.86
N GLY A 596 2.17 -3.28 33.05
CA GLY A 596 3.22 -4.24 32.72
C GLY A 596 3.34 -4.45 31.20
N ILE A 597 3.91 -3.48 30.49
CA ILE A 597 3.98 -3.45 29.02
C ILE A 597 4.60 -4.72 28.45
N PHE A 598 5.73 -5.17 29.01
CA PHE A 598 6.42 -6.38 28.52
C PHE A 598 5.60 -7.67 28.69
N GLN A 599 4.62 -7.69 29.58
CA GLN A 599 3.70 -8.82 29.80
C GLN A 599 2.45 -8.73 28.92
N ASN A 600 2.18 -7.56 28.35
CA ASN A 600 0.99 -7.26 27.55
C ASN A 600 1.37 -6.72 26.16
N LEU A 601 2.49 -7.18 25.62
CA LEU A 601 3.00 -6.78 24.31
C LEU A 601 2.04 -7.12 23.16
N SER A 602 1.07 -8.01 23.37
CA SER A 602 0.01 -8.30 22.41
C SER A 602 -1.04 -7.20 22.28
N ARG A 603 -1.04 -6.21 23.18
CA ARG A 603 -2.06 -5.15 23.25
C ARG A 603 -1.55 -3.78 22.79
N ILE A 604 -0.30 -3.70 22.33
CA ILE A 604 0.32 -2.45 21.87
C ILE A 604 0.25 -2.33 20.35
N THR A 605 -0.05 -1.11 19.87
CA THR A 605 -0.22 -0.82 18.44
C THR A 605 0.91 0.02 17.86
N HIS A 606 1.72 0.67 18.70
CA HIS A 606 2.80 1.57 18.31
C HIS A 606 4.07 1.24 19.11
N THR A 607 5.24 1.42 18.49
CA THR A 607 6.55 1.13 19.09
C THR A 607 7.55 2.25 18.77
N PRO A 608 8.68 2.38 19.51
CA PRO A 608 9.73 3.35 19.23
C PRO A 608 10.41 3.25 17.85
N TRP A 609 10.23 2.13 17.15
CA TRP A 609 10.84 1.86 15.84
C TRP A 609 9.83 1.87 14.69
N VAL A 610 8.55 2.09 14.97
CA VAL A 610 7.48 2.14 13.97
C VAL A 610 6.58 3.33 14.25
N TYR A 611 6.33 4.13 13.21
CA TYR A 611 5.42 5.27 13.30
C TYR A 611 4.54 5.38 12.07
N VAL A 612 3.49 6.17 12.21
CA VAL A 612 2.58 6.52 11.11
C VAL A 612 2.96 7.91 10.60
N SER A 613 3.27 8.01 9.31
CA SER A 613 3.77 9.25 8.69
C SER A 613 2.66 10.28 8.44
N GLY A 614 3.05 11.55 8.36
CA GLY A 614 2.22 12.66 7.87
C GLY A 614 2.41 13.00 6.38
N GLY A 615 3.14 12.17 5.63
CA GLY A 615 3.32 12.33 4.19
C GLY A 615 1.99 12.31 3.44
N THR A 616 1.87 13.14 2.41
CA THR A 616 0.64 13.29 1.63
C THR A 616 0.95 13.13 0.14
N VAL A 617 -0.08 12.91 -0.68
CA VAL A 617 0.10 12.96 -2.15
C VAL A 617 0.63 14.34 -2.60
N THR A 618 0.32 15.43 -1.87
CA THR A 618 0.85 16.76 -2.17
C THR A 618 2.36 16.83 -1.99
N THR A 619 2.87 16.35 -0.86
CA THR A 619 4.31 16.35 -0.59
C THR A 619 5.03 15.42 -1.55
N LEU A 620 4.45 14.26 -1.84
CA LEU A 620 5.01 13.32 -2.82
C LEU A 620 5.09 13.91 -4.23
N VAL A 621 4.02 14.53 -4.73
CA VAL A 621 4.03 15.17 -6.06
C VAL A 621 5.05 16.30 -6.11
N SER A 622 5.13 17.11 -5.04
CA SER A 622 6.12 18.18 -4.95
C SER A 622 7.54 17.62 -5.00
N ASP A 623 7.80 16.58 -4.21
CA ASP A 623 9.14 16.02 -4.05
C ASP A 623 9.59 15.21 -5.27
N TYR A 624 8.69 14.43 -5.88
CA TYR A 624 9.01 13.57 -7.02
C TYR A 624 9.24 14.34 -8.32
N PHE A 625 8.40 15.36 -8.61
CA PHE A 625 8.50 16.18 -9.82
C PHE A 625 9.33 17.45 -9.63
N GLU A 626 10.03 17.58 -8.51
CA GLU A 626 10.94 18.69 -8.22
C GLU A 626 10.24 20.06 -8.27
N ASN A 627 8.97 20.12 -7.87
CA ASN A 627 8.18 21.34 -7.94
C ASN A 627 8.65 22.34 -6.85
N PRO A 628 9.14 23.53 -7.22
CA PRO A 628 9.55 24.55 -6.25
C PRO A 628 8.35 25.32 -5.66
N HIS A 629 7.17 25.19 -6.26
CA HIS A 629 5.96 25.89 -5.87
C HIS A 629 4.90 24.90 -5.36
N PRO A 630 3.99 25.34 -4.47
CA PRO A 630 2.89 24.50 -4.01
C PRO A 630 2.02 24.01 -5.18
N VAL A 631 1.70 22.71 -5.15
CA VAL A 631 0.82 22.05 -6.12
C VAL A 631 -0.60 22.63 -6.03
N SER A 632 -1.22 22.87 -7.18
CA SER A 632 -2.58 23.40 -7.31
C SER A 632 -3.61 22.41 -6.76
N GLN A 633 -4.59 22.91 -5.99
CA GLN A 633 -5.64 22.08 -5.38
C GLN A 633 -7.02 22.75 -5.49
N LEU A 634 -8.03 21.96 -5.84
CA LEU A 634 -9.44 22.30 -5.66
C LEU A 634 -10.01 21.44 -4.52
N LYS A 635 -10.66 22.07 -3.55
CA LYS A 635 -11.18 21.39 -2.36
C LYS A 635 -12.69 21.55 -2.27
N LYS A 636 -13.40 20.48 -1.91
CA LYS A 636 -14.85 20.47 -1.71
C LYS A 636 -15.23 19.60 -0.53
N LEU A 637 -16.11 20.09 0.33
CA LEU A 637 -16.80 19.28 1.34
C LEU A 637 -18.22 19.02 0.82
N PRO A 638 -18.46 17.93 0.07
CA PRO A 638 -19.78 17.62 -0.47
C PRO A 638 -20.71 17.13 0.66
N ALA A 639 -21.96 17.56 0.66
CA ALA A 639 -22.98 17.06 1.57
C ALA A 639 -23.46 15.65 1.19
N ASP A 640 -23.47 15.34 -0.11
CA ASP A 640 -23.99 14.09 -0.64
C ASP A 640 -23.26 13.67 -1.96
N PRO A 641 -23.49 12.43 -2.45
CA PRO A 641 -22.89 11.97 -3.70
C PRO A 641 -23.25 12.80 -4.93
N HIS A 642 -24.40 13.49 -4.95
CA HIS A 642 -24.83 14.30 -6.07
C HIS A 642 -24.02 15.60 -6.16
N GLU A 643 -23.80 16.27 -5.04
CA GLU A 643 -22.92 17.44 -4.97
C GLU A 643 -21.48 17.07 -5.34
N LEU A 644 -21.01 15.87 -4.96
CA LEU A 644 -19.70 15.38 -5.36
C LEU A 644 -19.59 15.16 -6.88
N ALA A 645 -20.61 14.54 -7.50
CA ALA A 645 -20.65 14.34 -8.95
C ALA A 645 -20.65 15.69 -9.71
N ALA A 646 -21.43 16.66 -9.22
CA ALA A 646 -21.46 18.00 -9.78
C ALA A 646 -20.10 18.70 -9.64
N PHE A 647 -19.46 18.61 -8.47
CA PHE A 647 -18.14 19.20 -8.22
C PHE A 647 -17.08 18.73 -9.21
N PHE A 648 -16.94 17.41 -9.43
CA PHE A 648 -15.95 16.92 -10.40
C PHE A 648 -16.28 17.33 -11.83
N THR A 649 -17.57 17.31 -12.19
CA THR A 649 -18.01 17.71 -13.54
C THR A 649 -17.73 19.20 -13.79
N ASP A 650 -18.04 20.08 -12.83
CA ASP A 650 -17.76 21.51 -12.91
C ASP A 650 -16.25 21.79 -12.93
N ALA A 651 -15.48 21.09 -12.08
CA ALA A 651 -14.04 21.26 -12.05
C ALA A 651 -13.36 20.90 -13.38
N LEU A 652 -13.85 19.87 -14.09
CA LEU A 652 -13.36 19.50 -15.42
C LEU A 652 -13.82 20.50 -16.50
N LYS A 653 -15.04 21.05 -16.41
CA LYS A 653 -15.53 22.13 -17.28
C LYS A 653 -14.71 23.41 -17.17
N ASP A 654 -14.14 23.68 -16.01
CA ASP A 654 -13.36 24.89 -15.76
C ASP A 654 -11.87 24.75 -16.14
N LEU A 655 -11.43 23.60 -16.66
CA LEU A 655 -10.05 23.39 -17.09
C LEU A 655 -9.70 24.18 -18.37
N PRO A 656 -8.43 24.61 -18.54
CA PRO A 656 -7.95 25.17 -19.80
C PRO A 656 -8.12 24.20 -20.98
N SER A 657 -8.36 24.72 -22.19
CA SER A 657 -8.64 23.89 -23.38
C SER A 657 -7.56 22.85 -23.67
N ALA A 658 -6.28 23.21 -23.56
CA ALA A 658 -5.17 22.28 -23.77
C ALA A 658 -5.18 21.11 -22.76
N VAL A 659 -5.64 21.35 -21.53
CA VAL A 659 -5.76 20.28 -20.51
C VAL A 659 -7.01 19.44 -20.77
N LYS A 660 -8.11 20.05 -21.26
CA LYS A 660 -9.30 19.28 -21.68
C LYS A 660 -8.96 18.32 -22.81
N GLU A 661 -8.33 18.81 -23.88
CA GLU A 661 -7.90 17.99 -25.03
C GLU A 661 -7.00 16.84 -24.59
N TYR A 662 -6.12 17.07 -23.61
CA TYR A 662 -5.24 16.04 -23.03
C TYR A 662 -6.00 14.93 -22.28
N LEU A 663 -7.20 15.21 -21.77
CA LEU A 663 -8.01 14.30 -20.95
C LEU A 663 -9.17 13.64 -21.72
N GLU A 664 -9.61 14.23 -22.84
CA GLU A 664 -10.79 13.80 -23.60
C GLU A 664 -10.66 12.41 -24.24
N ASP A 665 -9.44 12.01 -24.58
CA ASP A 665 -9.13 10.71 -25.19
C ASP A 665 -9.20 9.54 -24.19
N GLY A 666 -9.10 9.83 -22.89
CA GLY A 666 -9.11 8.85 -21.80
C GLY A 666 -7.76 8.18 -21.53
N GLU A 667 -6.68 8.60 -22.19
CA GLU A 667 -5.33 8.05 -22.00
C GLU A 667 -4.63 8.59 -20.76
N HIS A 668 -5.10 9.73 -20.25
CA HIS A 668 -4.50 10.45 -19.13
C HIS A 668 -5.49 10.70 -18.00
N ALA A 669 -4.98 10.77 -16.78
CA ALA A 669 -5.77 10.94 -15.57
C ALA A 669 -5.33 12.15 -14.73
N LEU A 670 -6.21 12.59 -13.83
CA LEU A 670 -5.89 13.57 -12.79
C LEU A 670 -5.87 12.90 -11.42
N LEU A 671 -4.98 13.34 -10.54
CA LEU A 671 -4.98 12.85 -9.15
C LEU A 671 -6.14 13.46 -8.37
N ALA A 672 -6.76 12.65 -7.52
CA ALA A 672 -7.78 13.09 -6.58
C ALA A 672 -7.63 12.37 -5.24
N ALA A 673 -8.15 12.98 -4.18
CA ALA A 673 -8.16 12.42 -2.83
C ALA A 673 -9.53 12.58 -2.18
N THR A 674 -9.99 11.50 -1.55
CA THR A 674 -11.03 11.50 -0.53
C THR A 674 -10.40 11.82 0.84
N PRO A 675 -11.18 11.99 1.91
CA PRO A 675 -10.65 12.13 3.26
C PRO A 675 -9.74 11.00 3.74
N SER A 676 -9.84 9.80 3.15
CA SER A 676 -9.09 8.61 3.59
C SER A 676 -8.40 7.85 2.46
N HIS A 677 -8.54 8.27 1.20
CA HIS A 677 -8.04 7.51 0.04
C HIS A 677 -7.57 8.43 -1.08
N VAL A 678 -6.58 8.00 -1.87
CA VAL A 678 -6.09 8.73 -3.05
C VAL A 678 -6.29 7.85 -4.28
N PHE A 679 -6.77 8.44 -5.37
CA PHE A 679 -7.21 7.74 -6.58
C PHE A 679 -7.02 8.62 -7.83
N SER A 680 -7.32 8.08 -9.01
CA SER A 680 -7.16 8.79 -10.28
C SER A 680 -8.51 9.03 -10.96
N ILE A 681 -8.76 10.25 -11.43
CA ILE A 681 -9.96 10.63 -12.19
C ILE A 681 -9.79 10.22 -13.65
N THR A 682 -10.74 9.42 -14.16
CA THR A 682 -10.76 8.93 -15.54
C THR A 682 -11.71 9.77 -16.39
N ALA A 683 -11.30 11.01 -16.67
CA ALA A 683 -12.14 12.03 -17.32
C ALA A 683 -12.69 11.60 -18.70
N GLY A 684 -11.92 10.82 -19.48
CA GLY A 684 -12.33 10.31 -20.79
C GLY A 684 -13.29 9.10 -20.76
N SER A 685 -13.66 8.59 -19.58
CA SER A 685 -14.69 7.53 -19.44
C SER A 685 -15.98 7.94 -20.16
N PRO A 686 -16.57 7.13 -21.06
CA PRO A 686 -17.52 7.62 -22.07
C PRO A 686 -18.68 8.47 -21.53
N LEU A 687 -19.40 7.99 -20.52
CA LEU A 687 -20.54 8.73 -19.94
C LEU A 687 -20.12 9.86 -19.02
N PHE A 688 -18.92 9.77 -18.42
CA PHE A 688 -18.41 10.83 -17.56
C PHE A 688 -17.85 11.97 -18.40
N ARG A 689 -17.16 11.67 -19.50
CA ARG A 689 -16.80 12.62 -20.55
C ARG A 689 -18.01 13.41 -21.02
N ASP A 690 -19.08 12.71 -21.37
CA ASP A 690 -20.33 13.34 -21.79
C ASP A 690 -20.92 14.29 -20.74
N ALA A 691 -20.59 14.15 -19.44
CA ALA A 691 -21.08 15.03 -18.38
C ALA A 691 -20.39 16.40 -18.37
N TRP A 692 -19.11 16.45 -18.75
CA TRP A 692 -18.28 17.65 -18.66
C TRP A 692 -17.90 18.31 -20.00
N THR A 693 -18.05 17.62 -21.13
CA THR A 693 -17.79 18.19 -22.47
C THR A 693 -18.99 18.91 -23.11
N ASN A 694 -20.14 18.92 -22.43
CA ASN A 694 -21.36 19.58 -22.92
C ASN A 694 -21.59 20.97 -22.29
N ASP A 695 -22.47 21.76 -22.92
CA ASP A 695 -22.81 23.13 -22.50
C ASP A 695 -23.84 23.25 -21.36
N TRP A 696 -24.38 22.14 -20.85
CA TRP A 696 -25.40 22.17 -19.80
C TRP A 696 -24.76 22.47 -18.45
N TYR A 697 -25.51 23.10 -17.54
CA TYR A 697 -25.11 23.13 -16.13
C TYR A 697 -25.02 21.70 -15.57
N SER A 698 -23.94 21.39 -14.84
CA SER A 698 -23.64 20.01 -14.42
C SER A 698 -24.76 19.38 -13.58
N TYR A 699 -25.34 20.14 -12.64
CA TYR A 699 -26.49 19.70 -11.85
C TYR A 699 -27.72 19.38 -12.73
N THR A 700 -28.00 20.23 -13.72
CA THR A 700 -29.13 20.04 -14.65
C THR A 700 -28.93 18.81 -15.52
N TRP A 701 -27.72 18.60 -16.05
CA TRP A 701 -27.38 17.41 -16.82
C TRP A 701 -27.53 16.14 -15.98
N LEU A 702 -26.97 16.12 -14.76
CA LEU A 702 -27.08 14.97 -13.87
C LEU A 702 -28.53 14.61 -13.58
N ARG A 703 -29.37 15.58 -13.23
CA ARG A 703 -30.80 15.38 -12.93
C ARG A 703 -31.60 14.95 -14.16
N ASP A 704 -31.54 15.72 -15.25
CA ASP A 704 -32.47 15.59 -16.37
C ASP A 704 -32.02 14.57 -17.41
N VAL A 705 -30.73 14.27 -17.50
CA VAL A 705 -30.18 13.31 -18.46
C VAL A 705 -29.84 11.99 -17.79
N TRP A 706 -29.05 12.00 -16.71
CA TRP A 706 -28.53 10.76 -16.13
C TRP A 706 -29.48 10.12 -15.11
N VAL A 707 -29.96 10.87 -14.12
CA VAL A 707 -30.92 10.40 -13.09
C VAL A 707 -32.25 10.01 -13.73
N SER A 708 -32.78 10.83 -14.63
CA SER A 708 -34.06 10.56 -15.30
C SER A 708 -34.09 9.20 -16.02
N LYS A 709 -33.00 8.83 -16.71
CA LYS A 709 -32.86 7.52 -17.37
C LYS A 709 -32.90 6.37 -16.36
N HIS A 710 -32.24 6.53 -15.21
CA HIS A 710 -32.24 5.52 -14.16
C HIS A 710 -33.63 5.37 -13.54
N GLN A 711 -34.30 6.48 -13.22
CA GLN A 711 -35.67 6.47 -12.68
C GLN A 711 -36.65 5.81 -13.66
N ALA A 712 -36.53 6.11 -14.95
CA ALA A 712 -37.36 5.48 -15.97
C ALA A 712 -37.16 3.94 -16.00
N PHE A 713 -35.92 3.47 -15.91
CA PHE A 713 -35.65 2.03 -15.83
C PHE A 713 -36.25 1.38 -14.57
N LEU A 714 -36.05 1.99 -13.39
CA LEU A 714 -36.58 1.48 -12.13
C LEU A 714 -38.11 1.40 -12.12
N LYS A 715 -38.77 2.39 -12.73
CA LYS A 715 -40.23 2.45 -12.82
C LYS A 715 -40.80 1.46 -13.85
N HIS A 716 -40.13 1.26 -14.98
CA HIS A 716 -40.63 0.39 -16.06
C HIS A 716 -40.23 -1.09 -15.89
N THR A 717 -39.23 -1.38 -15.05
CA THR A 717 -38.82 -2.76 -14.78
C THR A 717 -39.68 -3.36 -13.67
N VAL A 718 -40.58 -4.26 -14.07
CA VAL A 718 -41.54 -4.91 -13.17
C VAL A 718 -41.24 -6.42 -13.10
N PHE A 719 -41.17 -6.93 -11.87
CA PHE A 719 -41.04 -8.35 -11.56
C PHE A 719 -42.44 -8.93 -11.35
N ASP A 720 -42.85 -9.86 -12.20
CA ASP A 720 -44.06 -10.65 -11.98
C ASP A 720 -43.82 -11.73 -10.90
N LYS A 721 -44.86 -12.48 -10.54
CA LYS A 721 -44.76 -13.57 -9.54
C LYS A 721 -43.63 -14.55 -9.82
N THR A 722 -43.42 -14.93 -11.08
CA THR A 722 -42.39 -15.89 -11.46
C THR A 722 -41.00 -15.28 -11.32
N ALA A 723 -40.83 -14.01 -11.67
CA ALA A 723 -39.58 -13.27 -11.51
C ALA A 723 -39.24 -13.00 -10.03
N ILE A 724 -40.24 -12.66 -9.20
CA ILE A 724 -40.08 -12.51 -7.75
C ILE A 724 -39.58 -13.81 -7.14
N TYR A 725 -40.25 -14.93 -7.46
CA TYR A 725 -39.86 -16.26 -7.00
C TYR A 725 -38.42 -16.60 -7.44
N ALA A 726 -38.12 -16.47 -8.73
CA ALA A 726 -36.80 -16.78 -9.28
C ALA A 726 -35.70 -15.93 -8.64
N PHE A 727 -35.93 -14.62 -8.46
CA PHE A 727 -34.97 -13.73 -7.83
C PHE A 727 -34.69 -14.11 -6.38
N ILE A 728 -35.73 -14.32 -5.57
CA ILE A 728 -35.60 -14.67 -4.14
C ILE A 728 -34.93 -16.04 -3.98
N THR A 729 -35.35 -17.05 -4.75
CA THR A 729 -34.73 -18.39 -4.69
C THR A 729 -33.24 -18.33 -5.04
N ARG A 730 -32.86 -17.55 -6.06
CA ARG A 730 -31.45 -17.34 -6.40
C ARG A 730 -30.69 -16.60 -5.31
N PHE A 731 -31.29 -15.56 -4.72
CA PHE A 731 -30.70 -14.83 -3.59
C PHE A 731 -30.45 -15.76 -2.40
N CYS A 732 -31.47 -16.49 -1.97
CA CYS A 732 -31.37 -17.44 -0.86
C CYS A 732 -30.35 -18.55 -1.14
N THR A 733 -30.29 -19.08 -2.37
CA THR A 733 -29.31 -20.10 -2.74
C THR A 733 -27.88 -19.55 -2.70
N ARG A 734 -27.67 -18.36 -3.26
CA ARG A 734 -26.33 -17.73 -3.35
C ARG A 734 -25.74 -17.37 -2.00
N TYR A 735 -26.57 -16.96 -1.04
CA TYR A 735 -26.13 -16.49 0.27
C TYR A 735 -26.42 -17.48 1.41
N TYR A 736 -26.70 -18.75 1.08
CA TYR A 736 -26.95 -19.84 2.04
C TYR A 736 -28.10 -19.57 3.02
N LEU A 737 -29.19 -18.99 2.51
CA LEU A 737 -30.42 -18.66 3.25
C LEU A 737 -31.59 -19.56 2.81
N GLN A 738 -31.31 -20.82 2.46
CA GLN A 738 -32.33 -21.72 1.89
C GLN A 738 -33.52 -21.90 2.84
N GLU A 739 -33.27 -21.91 4.15
CA GLU A 739 -34.29 -22.01 5.20
C GLU A 739 -35.32 -20.87 5.15
N TRP A 740 -34.93 -19.69 4.64
CA TRP A 740 -35.82 -18.52 4.55
C TRP A 740 -36.58 -18.45 3.24
N THR A 741 -36.24 -19.29 2.24
CA THR A 741 -36.75 -19.14 0.87
C THR A 741 -38.27 -19.09 0.82
N GLN A 742 -38.95 -20.02 1.51
CA GLN A 742 -40.40 -20.11 1.47
C GLN A 742 -41.09 -18.92 2.15
N ASP A 743 -40.63 -18.55 3.35
CA ASP A 743 -41.19 -17.43 4.11
C ASP A 743 -40.91 -16.09 3.42
N PHE A 744 -39.72 -15.94 2.81
CA PHE A 744 -39.33 -14.74 2.09
C PHE A 744 -40.16 -14.55 0.81
N VAL A 745 -40.34 -15.62 0.03
CA VAL A 745 -41.25 -15.61 -1.13
C VAL A 745 -42.67 -15.25 -0.71
N TYR A 746 -43.19 -15.88 0.35
CA TYR A 746 -44.55 -15.62 0.83
C TYR A 746 -44.71 -14.16 1.30
N PHE A 747 -43.71 -13.61 1.99
CA PHE A 747 -43.71 -12.21 2.43
C PHE A 747 -43.76 -11.22 1.25
N CYS A 748 -43.15 -11.59 0.11
CA CYS A 748 -43.10 -10.78 -1.11
C CYS A 748 -44.13 -11.21 -2.17
N ASP A 749 -45.14 -12.03 -1.81
CA ASP A 749 -46.12 -12.56 -2.77
C ASP A 749 -47.14 -11.50 -3.21
N ASP A 750 -46.78 -10.68 -4.20
CA ASP A 750 -47.70 -9.79 -4.92
C ASP A 750 -47.88 -10.24 -6.37
N LEU A 751 -48.87 -9.65 -7.07
CA LEU A 751 -49.04 -9.86 -8.51
C LEU A 751 -47.83 -9.40 -9.32
N SER A 752 -47.26 -8.25 -8.93
CA SER A 752 -46.08 -7.68 -9.54
C SER A 752 -45.46 -6.62 -8.64
N LEU A 753 -44.13 -6.49 -8.66
CA LEU A 753 -43.38 -5.48 -7.92
C LEU A 753 -42.38 -4.78 -8.84
N SER A 754 -42.27 -3.46 -8.75
CA SER A 754 -41.11 -2.74 -9.27
C SER A 754 -39.85 -3.04 -8.44
N ILE A 755 -38.67 -2.68 -8.97
CA ILE A 755 -37.40 -2.86 -8.26
C ILE A 755 -37.41 -2.17 -6.86
N PRO A 756 -37.84 -0.90 -6.73
CA PRO A 756 -37.90 -0.24 -5.43
C PRO A 756 -38.85 -0.92 -4.43
N GLU A 757 -40.02 -1.37 -4.88
CA GLU A 757 -41.02 -2.03 -4.03
C GLU A 757 -40.51 -3.40 -3.53
N LEU A 758 -39.88 -4.18 -4.41
CA LEU A 758 -39.25 -5.45 -4.03
C LEU A 758 -38.14 -5.23 -2.99
N TYR A 759 -37.33 -4.18 -3.16
CA TYR A 759 -36.30 -3.81 -2.19
C TYR A 759 -36.88 -3.44 -0.82
N GLU A 760 -37.94 -2.62 -0.79
CA GLU A 760 -38.60 -2.19 0.44
C GLU A 760 -39.17 -3.40 1.20
N LYS A 761 -39.90 -4.29 0.51
CA LYS A 761 -40.46 -5.50 1.11
C LYS A 761 -39.37 -6.43 1.62
N SER A 762 -38.31 -6.64 0.84
CA SER A 762 -37.18 -7.48 1.25
C SER A 762 -36.47 -6.93 2.49
N THR A 763 -36.29 -5.61 2.54
CA THR A 763 -35.72 -4.93 3.72
C THR A 763 -36.57 -5.16 4.96
N ARG A 764 -37.89 -5.01 4.85
CA ARG A 764 -38.82 -5.27 5.96
C ARG A 764 -38.80 -6.72 6.41
N PHE A 765 -38.67 -7.67 5.47
CA PHE A 765 -38.48 -9.08 5.79
C PHE A 765 -37.19 -9.29 6.59
N PHE A 766 -36.05 -8.76 6.15
CA PHE A 766 -34.79 -8.91 6.88
C PHE A 766 -34.86 -8.31 8.30
N GLN A 767 -35.48 -7.14 8.47
CA GLN A 767 -35.68 -6.50 9.77
C GLN A 767 -36.61 -7.29 10.70
N ALA A 768 -37.57 -8.03 10.14
CA ALA A 768 -38.47 -8.88 10.92
C ALA A 768 -37.82 -10.21 11.32
N THR A 769 -36.95 -10.75 10.47
CA THR A 769 -36.35 -12.09 10.63
C THR A 769 -35.04 -12.07 11.41
N VAL A 770 -34.21 -11.04 11.24
CA VAL A 770 -32.86 -10.95 11.80
C VAL A 770 -32.80 -9.92 12.92
N ARG A 771 -32.32 -10.33 14.09
CA ARG A 771 -32.20 -9.44 15.27
C ARG A 771 -30.99 -8.50 15.23
N GLU A 772 -29.91 -8.93 14.59
CA GLU A 772 -28.66 -8.17 14.53
C GLU A 772 -28.67 -7.19 13.36
N GLU A 773 -28.67 -5.89 13.67
CA GLU A 773 -28.72 -4.81 12.68
C GLU A 773 -27.55 -4.86 11.68
N LYS A 774 -26.35 -5.26 12.13
CA LYS A 774 -25.18 -5.43 11.26
C LYS A 774 -25.42 -6.46 10.17
N VAL A 775 -26.06 -7.58 10.51
CA VAL A 775 -26.39 -8.64 9.56
C VAL A 775 -27.45 -8.16 8.57
N VAL A 776 -28.46 -7.42 9.03
CA VAL A 776 -29.48 -6.78 8.15
C VAL A 776 -28.82 -5.86 7.13
N ALA A 777 -27.88 -5.00 7.55
CA ALA A 777 -27.16 -4.11 6.66
C ALA A 777 -26.34 -4.86 5.60
N VAL A 778 -25.72 -5.99 5.96
CA VAL A 778 -25.00 -6.86 5.01
C VAL A 778 -25.96 -7.48 3.99
N LEU A 779 -27.11 -8.00 4.43
CA LEU A 779 -28.12 -8.57 3.54
C LEU A 779 -28.71 -7.53 2.58
N GLN A 780 -28.93 -6.30 3.03
CA GLN A 780 -29.35 -5.20 2.17
C GLN A 780 -28.31 -4.89 1.09
N LYS A 781 -27.01 -4.87 1.43
CA LYS A 781 -25.92 -4.70 0.45
C LYS A 781 -25.91 -5.81 -0.59
N TYR A 782 -26.11 -7.06 -0.17
CA TYR A 782 -26.21 -8.21 -1.09
C TYR A 782 -27.43 -8.11 -1.99
N LEU A 783 -28.57 -7.67 -1.46
CA LEU A 783 -29.81 -7.52 -2.20
C LEU A 783 -29.64 -6.51 -3.35
N VAL A 784 -29.09 -5.33 -3.06
CA VAL A 784 -28.90 -4.28 -4.08
C VAL A 784 -27.86 -4.68 -5.11
N GLN A 785 -26.80 -5.39 -4.70
CA GLN A 785 -25.80 -5.95 -5.61
C GLN A 785 -26.45 -6.92 -6.59
N GLN A 786 -27.32 -7.82 -6.12
CA GLN A 786 -28.00 -8.78 -6.98
C GLN A 786 -29.01 -8.09 -7.91
N LEU A 787 -29.78 -7.10 -7.41
CA LEU A 787 -30.72 -6.33 -8.24
C LEU A 787 -30.01 -5.68 -9.43
N VAL A 788 -28.88 -4.99 -9.20
CA VAL A 788 -28.10 -4.35 -10.27
C VAL A 788 -27.52 -5.38 -11.24
N GLN A 789 -27.09 -6.55 -10.74
CA GLN A 789 -26.47 -7.58 -11.56
C GLN A 789 -27.47 -8.36 -12.44
N GLU A 790 -28.66 -8.64 -11.91
CA GLU A 790 -29.62 -9.59 -12.48
C GLU A 790 -30.85 -8.95 -13.13
N ALA A 791 -31.27 -7.75 -12.74
CA ALA A 791 -32.45 -7.12 -13.35
C ALA A 791 -32.15 -6.58 -14.76
N PRO A 792 -33.11 -6.64 -15.70
CA PRO A 792 -34.42 -7.28 -15.60
C PRO A 792 -34.38 -8.79 -15.85
N TYR A 793 -35.51 -9.46 -15.59
CA TYR A 793 -35.77 -10.84 -16.01
C TYR A 793 -36.63 -10.87 -17.27
N ILE A 794 -36.33 -11.79 -18.19
CA ILE A 794 -37.15 -12.04 -19.39
C ILE A 794 -37.50 -13.53 -19.53
N SER A 795 -38.62 -13.82 -20.18
CA SER A 795 -38.93 -15.20 -20.61
C SER A 795 -38.06 -15.60 -21.80
N GLU A 796 -37.68 -16.88 -21.81
CA GLU A 796 -37.06 -17.59 -22.91
C GLU A 796 -37.81 -17.42 -24.25
N GLN A 797 -39.15 -17.22 -24.23
CA GLN A 797 -39.96 -17.00 -25.42
C GLN A 797 -39.61 -15.71 -26.16
N ARG A 798 -39.01 -14.73 -25.47
CA ARG A 798 -38.56 -13.46 -26.05
C ARG A 798 -37.16 -13.54 -26.65
N LEU A 799 -36.45 -14.67 -26.51
CA LEU A 799 -35.08 -14.81 -27.04
C LEU A 799 -34.95 -14.52 -28.54
N PRO A 800 -35.88 -14.93 -29.43
CA PRO A 800 -35.75 -14.62 -30.84
C PRO A 800 -35.73 -13.11 -31.12
N GLU A 801 -36.61 -12.36 -30.43
CA GLU A 801 -36.67 -10.90 -30.49
C GLU A 801 -35.40 -10.27 -29.93
N VAL A 802 -35.02 -10.66 -28.71
CA VAL A 802 -33.85 -10.11 -28.01
C VAL A 802 -32.56 -10.36 -28.78
N ILE A 803 -32.39 -11.56 -29.35
CA ILE A 803 -31.20 -11.88 -30.13
C ILE A 803 -31.12 -11.05 -31.39
N ARG A 804 -32.24 -10.87 -32.10
CA ARG A 804 -32.33 -10.03 -33.29
C ARG A 804 -31.99 -8.58 -32.96
N ASP A 805 -32.56 -8.04 -31.89
CA ASP A 805 -32.42 -6.63 -31.53
C ASP A 805 -30.98 -6.30 -31.13
N ILE A 806 -30.38 -7.11 -30.26
CA ILE A 806 -28.95 -6.97 -29.90
C ILE A 806 -28.05 -7.15 -31.13
N SER A 807 -28.32 -8.14 -32.00
CA SER A 807 -27.50 -8.38 -33.19
C SER A 807 -27.58 -7.21 -34.16
N SER A 808 -28.77 -6.60 -34.29
CA SER A 808 -29.02 -5.45 -35.14
C SER A 808 -28.26 -4.23 -34.64
N TYR A 809 -28.34 -3.94 -33.34
CA TYR A 809 -27.59 -2.86 -32.71
C TYR A 809 -26.07 -3.01 -32.91
N LEU A 810 -25.58 -4.25 -32.79
CA LEU A 810 -24.16 -4.56 -32.98
C LEU A 810 -23.73 -4.61 -34.46
N GLY A 811 -24.68 -4.59 -35.41
CA GLY A 811 -24.40 -4.70 -36.86
C GLY A 811 -24.00 -6.10 -37.31
N ILE A 812 -24.41 -7.15 -36.59
CA ILE A 812 -23.95 -8.54 -36.78
C ILE A 812 -25.08 -9.56 -37.00
N SER A 813 -26.28 -9.12 -37.40
CA SER A 813 -27.45 -9.99 -37.62
C SER A 813 -27.25 -11.10 -38.66
N SER A 814 -26.31 -10.94 -39.59
CA SER A 814 -25.93 -12.01 -40.54
C SER A 814 -25.08 -13.11 -39.88
N ARG A 815 -24.41 -12.79 -38.78
CA ARG A 815 -23.55 -13.72 -38.03
C ARG A 815 -24.33 -14.40 -36.91
N ILE A 816 -25.14 -13.63 -36.19
CA ILE A 816 -25.89 -14.10 -35.03
C ILE A 816 -27.38 -13.90 -35.28
N SER A 817 -28.12 -15.01 -35.26
CA SER A 817 -29.58 -15.03 -35.32
C SER A 817 -30.10 -16.23 -34.52
N TYR A 818 -31.35 -16.15 -34.07
CA TYR A 818 -31.97 -17.26 -33.34
C TYR A 818 -31.99 -18.53 -34.20
N ASP A 819 -32.48 -18.45 -35.44
CA ASP A 819 -32.62 -19.61 -36.33
C ASP A 819 -31.29 -20.34 -36.56
N ARG A 820 -30.19 -19.59 -36.68
CA ARG A 820 -28.85 -20.16 -36.86
C ARG A 820 -28.38 -20.96 -35.65
N PHE A 821 -28.78 -20.55 -34.45
CA PHE A 821 -28.35 -21.14 -33.19
C PHE A 821 -29.48 -21.87 -32.45
N ALA A 822 -30.63 -22.12 -33.09
CA ALA A 822 -31.81 -22.67 -32.45
C ALA A 822 -31.52 -24.00 -31.73
N VAL A 823 -30.83 -24.93 -32.40
CA VAL A 823 -30.43 -26.22 -31.80
C VAL A 823 -29.56 -26.03 -30.56
N LEU A 824 -28.61 -25.10 -30.61
CA LEU A 824 -27.69 -24.82 -29.50
C LEU A 824 -28.43 -24.16 -28.32
N LEU A 825 -29.35 -23.24 -28.62
CA LEU A 825 -30.15 -22.54 -27.62
C LEU A 825 -31.15 -23.49 -26.94
N GLU A 826 -31.91 -24.26 -27.72
CA GLU A 826 -32.91 -25.21 -27.22
C GLU A 826 -32.32 -26.34 -26.40
N ALA A 827 -31.06 -26.73 -26.67
CA ALA A 827 -30.35 -27.74 -25.88
C ALA A 827 -29.85 -27.23 -24.52
N ASN A 828 -29.66 -25.92 -24.35
CA ASN A 828 -29.00 -25.33 -23.17
C ASN A 828 -29.92 -24.47 -22.31
N ILE A 829 -31.09 -24.10 -22.82
CA ILE A 829 -32.06 -23.23 -22.15
C ILE A 829 -33.30 -24.06 -21.82
N GLU A 830 -33.62 -24.12 -20.53
CA GLU A 830 -34.80 -24.84 -20.05
C GLU A 830 -36.07 -24.13 -20.54
N LYS A 831 -37.05 -24.91 -21.05
CA LYS A 831 -38.35 -24.36 -21.44
C LYS A 831 -39.06 -23.77 -20.23
N HIS A 832 -39.76 -22.65 -20.41
CA HIS A 832 -40.44 -21.91 -19.34
C HIS A 832 -39.49 -21.31 -18.28
N SER A 833 -38.21 -21.14 -18.61
CA SER A 833 -37.24 -20.49 -17.72
C SER A 833 -37.25 -18.98 -17.86
N LEU A 834 -36.94 -18.28 -16.75
CA LEU A 834 -36.64 -16.86 -16.77
C LEU A 834 -35.14 -16.63 -16.80
N LEU A 835 -34.72 -15.74 -17.70
CA LEU A 835 -33.33 -15.34 -17.88
C LEU A 835 -33.11 -13.98 -17.25
N SER A 836 -32.20 -13.91 -16.28
CA SER A 836 -31.73 -12.63 -15.76
C SER A 836 -30.86 -11.90 -16.78
N SER A 837 -30.63 -10.61 -16.57
CA SER A 837 -29.66 -9.83 -17.34
C SER A 837 -28.26 -10.49 -17.35
N ALA A 838 -27.86 -11.12 -16.24
CA ALA A 838 -26.59 -11.85 -16.15
C ALA A 838 -26.58 -13.12 -17.02
N ASP A 839 -27.70 -13.84 -17.09
CA ASP A 839 -27.81 -15.04 -17.91
C ASP A 839 -27.81 -14.70 -19.41
N LEU A 840 -28.51 -13.62 -19.78
CA LEU A 840 -28.48 -13.10 -21.15
C LEU A 840 -27.07 -12.72 -21.59
N ARG A 841 -26.30 -12.02 -20.74
CA ARG A 841 -24.89 -11.69 -21.04
C ARG A 841 -24.06 -12.94 -21.29
N ARG A 842 -24.17 -13.94 -20.42
CA ARG A 842 -23.43 -15.22 -20.55
C ARG A 842 -23.82 -15.95 -21.83
N LEU A 843 -25.12 -16.10 -22.07
CA LEU A 843 -25.66 -16.70 -23.29
C LEU A 843 -25.11 -16.00 -24.54
N TYR A 844 -25.18 -14.67 -24.58
CA TYR A 844 -24.74 -13.91 -25.75
C TYR A 844 -23.22 -13.94 -25.95
N LYS A 845 -22.42 -13.96 -24.88
CA LYS A 845 -20.97 -14.21 -24.96
C LYS A 845 -20.70 -15.57 -25.60
N GLY A 846 -21.45 -16.61 -25.22
CA GLY A 846 -21.40 -17.93 -25.87
C GLY A 846 -21.72 -17.88 -27.37
N LEU A 847 -22.78 -17.14 -27.75
CA LEU A 847 -23.15 -16.94 -29.16
C LEU A 847 -22.10 -16.14 -29.94
N LEU A 848 -21.48 -15.13 -29.33
CA LEU A 848 -20.38 -14.38 -29.96
C LEU A 848 -19.20 -15.31 -30.24
N MET A 849 -18.77 -16.10 -29.26
CA MET A 849 -17.69 -17.08 -29.46
C MET A 849 -18.05 -18.12 -30.53
N ALA A 850 -19.27 -18.66 -30.50
CA ALA A 850 -19.74 -19.63 -31.50
C ALA A 850 -19.90 -19.03 -32.90
N GLY A 851 -20.32 -17.77 -33.00
CA GLY A 851 -20.51 -17.06 -34.27
C GLY A 851 -19.20 -16.64 -34.93
N TYR A 852 -18.22 -16.23 -34.13
CA TYR A 852 -16.89 -15.85 -34.61
C TYR A 852 -15.87 -16.99 -34.66
N GLN A 853 -16.18 -18.13 -34.01
CA GLN A 853 -15.30 -19.30 -33.91
C GLN A 853 -13.92 -18.98 -33.27
N ARG A 854 -13.90 -17.99 -32.37
CA ARG A 854 -12.72 -17.56 -31.63
C ARG A 854 -13.11 -16.95 -30.28
N VAL A 855 -12.13 -16.91 -29.39
CA VAL A 855 -12.25 -16.42 -28.02
C VAL A 855 -11.77 -14.98 -27.90
N TYR A 856 -10.74 -14.59 -28.66
CA TYR A 856 -10.14 -13.27 -28.55
C TYR A 856 -10.46 -12.38 -29.75
N HIS A 857 -10.51 -11.07 -29.48
CA HIS A 857 -10.95 -10.06 -30.42
C HIS A 857 -10.11 -8.78 -30.32
N GLU A 858 -10.09 -8.04 -31.42
CA GLU A 858 -9.44 -6.74 -31.54
C GLU A 858 -10.20 -5.64 -30.80
N GLU A 859 -11.53 -5.80 -30.67
CA GLU A 859 -12.43 -4.86 -30.03
C GLU A 859 -13.05 -5.45 -28.77
N ASP A 860 -13.39 -4.58 -27.80
CA ASP A 860 -14.10 -4.99 -26.59
C ASP A 860 -15.58 -5.29 -26.88
N LEU A 861 -15.83 -6.53 -27.33
CA LEU A 861 -17.16 -7.04 -27.59
C LEU A 861 -18.01 -7.15 -26.31
N SER A 862 -17.40 -7.23 -25.12
CA SER A 862 -18.13 -7.22 -23.86
C SER A 862 -18.74 -5.84 -23.61
N MET A 863 -17.95 -4.78 -23.74
CA MET A 863 -18.45 -3.40 -23.66
C MET A 863 -19.53 -3.10 -24.69
N ARG A 864 -19.33 -3.51 -25.95
CA ARG A 864 -20.33 -3.32 -27.02
C ARG A 864 -21.64 -4.06 -26.73
N LEU A 865 -21.57 -5.31 -26.27
CA LEU A 865 -22.74 -6.09 -25.87
C LEU A 865 -23.53 -5.39 -24.75
N ILE A 866 -22.84 -4.85 -23.76
CA ILE A 866 -23.48 -4.18 -22.63
C ILE A 866 -24.17 -2.89 -23.07
N ALA A 867 -23.53 -2.11 -23.94
CA ALA A 867 -24.15 -0.93 -24.53
C ALA A 867 -25.44 -1.31 -25.27
N ALA A 868 -25.43 -2.39 -26.06
CA ALA A 868 -26.62 -2.90 -26.75
C ALA A 868 -27.72 -3.33 -25.76
N MET A 869 -27.36 -4.06 -24.70
CA MET A 869 -28.31 -4.50 -23.69
C MET A 869 -28.93 -3.32 -22.93
N ARG A 870 -28.13 -2.31 -22.56
CA ARG A 870 -28.63 -1.08 -21.91
C ARG A 870 -29.56 -0.30 -22.83
N HIS A 871 -29.25 -0.22 -24.13
CA HIS A 871 -30.10 0.43 -25.12
C HIS A 871 -31.51 -0.19 -25.18
N HIS A 872 -31.60 -1.52 -25.10
CA HIS A 872 -32.87 -2.26 -25.11
C HIS A 872 -33.49 -2.47 -23.72
N GLY A 873 -32.95 -1.83 -22.66
CA GLY A 873 -33.45 -1.99 -21.30
C GLY A 873 -33.27 -3.40 -20.72
N LEU A 874 -32.33 -4.19 -21.24
CA LEU A 874 -32.01 -5.56 -20.83
C LEU A 874 -30.87 -5.63 -19.78
N ALA A 875 -30.40 -4.49 -19.30
CA ALA A 875 -29.40 -4.38 -18.25
C ALA A 875 -29.64 -3.09 -17.45
N TYR A 876 -29.20 -3.11 -16.19
CA TYR A 876 -29.23 -1.92 -15.36
C TYR A 876 -28.51 -0.74 -16.05
N PRO A 877 -29.07 0.49 -15.98
CA PRO A 877 -28.46 1.66 -16.59
C PRO A 877 -27.00 1.86 -16.17
N ALA A 878 -26.21 2.44 -17.07
CA ALA A 878 -24.78 2.56 -16.85
C ALA A 878 -24.46 3.50 -15.68
N PRO A 879 -23.61 3.07 -14.73
CA PRO A 879 -23.12 3.98 -13.69
C PRO A 879 -22.24 5.06 -14.32
N LEU A 880 -22.14 6.20 -13.65
CA LEU A 880 -21.23 7.28 -14.03
C LEU A 880 -19.84 6.99 -13.46
N LEU A 881 -19.06 6.15 -14.16
CA LEU A 881 -17.69 5.81 -13.77
C LEU A 881 -16.78 7.02 -13.95
N PHE A 882 -16.17 7.50 -12.86
CA PHE A 882 -15.40 8.75 -12.86
C PHE A 882 -13.96 8.61 -12.34
N GLY A 883 -13.59 7.48 -11.74
CA GLY A 883 -12.22 7.29 -11.26
C GLY A 883 -11.80 5.83 -11.11
N ASP A 884 -10.50 5.58 -11.33
CA ASP A 884 -9.81 4.34 -11.00
C ASP A 884 -9.47 4.37 -9.51
N THR A 885 -9.97 3.42 -8.72
CA THR A 885 -9.75 3.41 -7.27
C THR A 885 -8.34 2.98 -6.87
N ASN A 886 -7.49 2.61 -7.84
CA ASN A 886 -6.21 1.93 -7.70
C ASN A 886 -6.33 0.47 -7.24
N TRP A 887 -7.37 0.10 -6.49
CA TRP A 887 -7.62 -1.28 -6.07
C TRP A 887 -7.80 -2.21 -7.28
N ALA A 888 -7.42 -3.48 -7.10
CA ALA A 888 -7.49 -4.49 -8.14
C ALA A 888 -8.89 -4.58 -8.78
N TYR A 889 -8.97 -4.10 -10.03
CA TYR A 889 -10.13 -4.17 -10.93
C TYR A 889 -11.38 -3.47 -10.36
N ARG A 890 -11.20 -2.30 -9.72
CA ARG A 890 -12.29 -1.48 -9.18
C ARG A 890 -12.21 -0.02 -9.64
N TYR A 891 -13.38 0.55 -9.90
CA TYR A 891 -13.58 1.92 -10.35
C TYR A 891 -14.69 2.57 -9.53
N PHE A 892 -14.50 3.82 -9.14
CA PHE A 892 -15.56 4.61 -8.53
C PHE A 892 -16.60 4.98 -9.58
N GLY A 893 -17.88 4.81 -9.22
CA GLY A 893 -18.99 5.23 -10.04
C GLY A 893 -20.18 5.68 -9.23
N PHE A 894 -20.89 6.68 -9.75
CA PHE A 894 -22.21 7.04 -9.23
C PHE A 894 -23.27 6.12 -9.81
N ILE A 895 -24.26 5.74 -9.00
CA ILE A 895 -25.42 4.94 -9.38
C ILE A 895 -26.68 5.51 -8.72
N LEU A 896 -27.84 5.36 -9.34
CA LEU A 896 -29.10 5.59 -8.64
C LEU A 896 -29.43 4.33 -7.83
N HIS A 897 -29.48 4.42 -6.50
CA HIS A 897 -29.68 3.25 -5.67
C HIS A 897 -31.03 2.57 -6.00
N PRO A 898 -31.06 1.24 -6.29
CA PRO A 898 -32.27 0.57 -6.80
C PRO A 898 -33.45 0.62 -5.83
N GLY A 899 -33.17 0.68 -4.52
CA GLY A 899 -34.17 0.84 -3.46
C GLY A 899 -34.56 2.28 -3.16
N THR A 900 -33.65 3.06 -2.57
CA THR A 900 -33.92 4.44 -2.11
C THR A 900 -34.14 5.46 -3.24
N GLN A 901 -33.74 5.14 -4.47
CA GLN A 901 -33.81 6.04 -5.63
C GLN A 901 -32.99 7.33 -5.47
N GLU A 902 -32.03 7.34 -4.54
CA GLU A 902 -31.08 8.42 -4.34
C GLU A 902 -29.76 8.12 -5.06
N MET A 903 -29.02 9.17 -5.43
CA MET A 903 -27.68 8.99 -5.99
C MET A 903 -26.74 8.46 -4.91
N ASP A 904 -25.97 7.44 -5.26
CA ASP A 904 -25.06 6.75 -4.35
C ASP A 904 -23.69 6.51 -5.01
N LEU A 905 -22.68 6.30 -4.17
CA LEU A 905 -21.28 6.10 -4.59
C LEU A 905 -20.87 4.64 -4.39
N TRP A 906 -20.54 3.96 -5.49
CA TRP A 906 -20.26 2.53 -5.52
C TRP A 906 -18.91 2.24 -6.16
N GLU A 907 -18.40 1.04 -5.91
CA GLU A 907 -17.24 0.46 -6.58
C GLU A 907 -17.69 -0.54 -7.63
N PHE A 908 -17.33 -0.30 -8.90
CA PHE A 908 -17.68 -1.15 -10.03
C PHE A 908 -16.46 -1.82 -10.66
N ASN A 909 -16.69 -2.84 -11.47
CA ASN A 909 -15.71 -3.21 -12.49
C ASN A 909 -15.68 -2.20 -13.65
N TYR A 910 -14.70 -2.30 -14.55
CA TYR A 910 -14.53 -1.33 -15.66
C TYR A 910 -15.72 -1.28 -16.62
N LEU A 911 -16.51 -2.37 -16.70
CA LEU A 911 -17.74 -2.44 -17.50
C LEU A 911 -18.95 -1.75 -16.87
N GLY A 912 -18.89 -1.42 -15.57
CA GLY A 912 -20.03 -0.89 -14.81
C GLY A 912 -21.19 -1.89 -14.65
N LEU A 913 -20.90 -3.20 -14.58
CA LEU A 913 -21.91 -4.26 -14.43
C LEU A 913 -21.96 -4.89 -13.05
N SER A 914 -20.79 -5.06 -12.43
CA SER A 914 -20.69 -5.63 -11.10
C SER A 914 -20.26 -4.53 -10.15
N GLY A 915 -21.22 -4.05 -9.36
CA GLY A 915 -21.01 -2.99 -8.38
C GLY A 915 -21.26 -3.45 -6.96
N ARG A 916 -20.65 -2.76 -6.00
CA ARG A 916 -21.02 -2.85 -4.58
C ARG A 916 -21.07 -1.45 -3.97
N PRO A 917 -21.97 -1.20 -3.00
CA PRO A 917 -21.93 0.01 -2.19
C PRO A 917 -20.55 0.19 -1.55
N SER A 918 -20.01 1.41 -1.58
CA SER A 918 -18.70 1.69 -0.98
C SER A 918 -18.76 1.49 0.54
N GLU A 919 -17.87 0.65 1.10
CA GLU A 919 -17.87 0.36 2.55
C GLU A 919 -17.51 1.60 3.40
N HIS A 920 -16.89 2.62 2.80
CA HIS A 920 -16.34 3.80 3.48
C HIS A 920 -17.17 5.08 3.32
N LYS A 921 -18.39 5.01 2.78
CA LYS A 921 -19.22 6.20 2.47
C LYS A 921 -19.33 7.17 3.66
N GLU A 922 -19.65 6.67 4.85
CA GLU A 922 -19.77 7.51 6.05
C GLU A 922 -18.49 8.29 6.35
N ARG A 923 -17.33 7.70 6.10
CA ARG A 923 -16.02 8.33 6.33
C ARG A 923 -15.66 9.39 5.31
N TRP A 924 -16.30 9.38 4.15
CA TRP A 924 -16.01 10.36 3.11
C TRP A 924 -16.96 11.55 3.11
N PHE A 925 -18.14 11.41 3.71
CA PHE A 925 -19.16 12.46 3.76
C PHE A 925 -19.44 12.99 5.18
N ALA A 926 -19.21 12.20 6.24
CA ALA A 926 -19.49 12.62 7.62
C ALA A 926 -18.31 13.30 8.34
N VAL A 927 -17.11 13.28 7.76
CA VAL A 927 -15.90 13.87 8.35
C VAL A 927 -15.68 15.30 7.85
N PRO A 928 -15.09 16.21 8.65
CA PRO A 928 -14.86 17.60 8.26
C PRO A 928 -13.66 17.79 7.30
N SER A 929 -13.15 16.72 6.68
CA SER A 929 -12.04 16.79 5.73
C SER A 929 -12.58 16.86 4.30
N PRO A 930 -12.05 17.75 3.42
CA PRO A 930 -12.56 17.90 2.08
C PRO A 930 -12.03 16.82 1.12
N TRP A 931 -12.80 16.56 0.08
CA TRP A 931 -12.32 15.96 -1.15
C TRP A 931 -11.42 16.94 -1.89
N VAL A 932 -10.38 16.44 -2.55
CA VAL A 932 -9.36 17.23 -3.23
C VAL A 932 -9.19 16.74 -4.67
N LEU A 933 -9.15 17.67 -5.63
CA LEU A 933 -8.71 17.44 -7.01
C LEU A 933 -7.41 18.19 -7.25
N TYR A 934 -6.46 17.55 -7.92
CA TYR A 934 -5.25 18.17 -8.47
C TYR A 934 -5.52 18.48 -9.94
N PRO A 935 -5.82 19.73 -10.32
CA PRO A 935 -6.36 20.03 -11.65
C PRO A 935 -5.30 20.32 -12.72
N ASN A 936 -4.02 20.45 -12.34
CA ASN A 936 -2.95 20.89 -13.23
C ASN A 936 -1.95 19.76 -13.50
N PRO A 937 -2.17 18.92 -14.53
CA PRO A 937 -1.29 17.79 -14.82
C PRO A 937 0.13 18.16 -15.24
N ILE A 938 0.40 19.43 -15.55
CA ILE A 938 1.76 19.93 -15.81
C ILE A 938 2.63 19.83 -14.55
N GLU A 939 2.03 19.98 -13.36
CA GLU A 939 2.74 19.85 -12.08
C GLU A 939 3.14 18.40 -11.77
N TYR A 940 2.67 17.42 -12.55
CA TYR A 940 2.99 16.00 -12.33
C TYR A 940 3.14 15.22 -13.65
N GLY A 941 3.80 15.84 -14.63
CA GLY A 941 4.43 15.15 -15.76
C GLY A 941 3.97 15.57 -17.15
N MET A 942 2.82 16.24 -17.29
CA MET A 942 2.33 16.67 -18.60
C MET A 942 3.30 17.70 -19.19
N MET A 943 3.71 17.49 -20.45
CA MET A 943 4.54 18.46 -21.15
C MET A 943 3.77 19.78 -21.30
N PRO A 944 4.34 20.93 -20.89
CA PRO A 944 3.65 22.20 -20.99
C PRO A 944 3.29 22.54 -22.45
N PRO A 945 2.07 23.02 -22.73
CA PRO A 945 1.71 23.43 -24.08
C PRO A 945 2.58 24.62 -24.55
N PRO A 946 2.79 24.79 -25.87
CA PRO A 946 3.57 25.90 -26.39
C PRO A 946 3.08 27.27 -25.88
N GLY A 947 3.99 28.05 -25.28
CA GLY A 947 3.66 29.35 -24.70
C GLY A 947 3.23 29.32 -23.23
N TYR A 948 3.14 28.15 -22.60
CA TYR A 948 2.93 28.04 -21.16
C TYR A 948 4.06 28.72 -20.38
N ARG A 949 3.71 29.76 -19.60
CA ARG A 949 4.59 30.37 -18.61
C ARG A 949 4.05 30.01 -17.24
N SER A 950 4.85 29.28 -16.47
CA SER A 950 4.54 28.94 -15.07
C SER A 950 4.15 30.19 -14.30
N GLY A 951 2.96 30.19 -13.69
CA GLY A 951 2.50 31.27 -12.80
C GLY A 951 1.65 32.38 -13.42
N LEU A 952 1.20 32.27 -14.68
CA LEU A 952 0.19 33.19 -15.23
C LEU A 952 -1.25 32.83 -14.78
N PRO A 953 -2.14 33.81 -14.53
CA PRO A 953 -3.51 33.56 -14.10
C PRO A 953 -4.31 32.72 -15.10
N LYS A 954 -5.28 31.96 -14.59
CA LYS A 954 -6.15 31.00 -15.33
C LYS A 954 -6.80 31.52 -16.62
N GLY A 955 -6.87 32.83 -16.85
CA GLY A 955 -7.49 33.43 -18.04
C GLY A 955 -6.53 33.74 -19.20
N PHE A 956 -5.28 33.24 -19.15
CA PHE A 956 -4.26 33.55 -20.17
C PHE A 956 -4.09 32.49 -21.26
N PHE A 957 -4.78 31.33 -21.16
CA PHE A 957 -4.69 30.22 -22.11
C PHE A 957 -6.04 29.88 -22.71
#